data_AF-A0A8J1VU06-F1
#
_entry.id   AF-A0A8J1VU06-F1
#
_cell.length_a   1.000
_cell.length_b   1.000
_cell.length_c   1.000
_cell.angle_alpha   90.00
_cell.angle_beta   90.00
_cell.angle_gamma   90.00
#
_symmetry.space_group_name_H-M   'P 1'
#
loop_
_entity.id
_entity.type
_entity.pdbx_description
1 polymer ?
#
loop_
_entity_poly.entity_id
_entity_poly.type
_entity_poly.pdbx_seq_one_letter_code
_entity_poly.pdbx_strand_id
1 'polypeptide(L)'
;MGETQTPVSLAASFAQRKVVLVQFMSTADQTFDQAAWIEAWVPHLSGGPSQTNTPGTPADQSIQTLRNKQAGHAGPLKKVLVANRGEIAVRVFRTAHELAMSTVAIYSYEDRMSAHRYKSDESYVVGKGLTPVGAYLAQEDIVRIALEHGVDMIHPGYGFLSENHEFAQRVEDAGLVFIGPRPDTIDALGDKTKARAVAMKVNVPVVPGTPGPVESYDKASDFIKEYGFPVIIKAAMGGGGRGMRVVRDQESFKENFERAVSEAKSAFGDGTVFIERFLDHPRHIEVQLLADGEGNCVHLFERDCSVVEVAPAPHLEESVRQGILNDALKLAKAVNYRNAGTAEFLVDQQGRHYFIEINPRIQVEHTITEEITGIDIVAAQIQIASGVTLEQLGLTQEHIHRRGFAIQCRITTEDASANFQPDTGKIEVYRSAGGNGVRLDASSGYAGAQITPHYDSLLVKCSVSGATYEVARRKMLRALVEFRIRGVKTNIPFLIRLLTHPVFESGKTWTTFIDDTPELFKLVTSQNRAQKLLAYLGDVAVNGSSIKGQMGEPGLKTDAIIPSIKDTADPTKNIDTSEPCQKGWRNIIVNEGPEAFAKAIRAYKGCLIMDTTWRDAHQSLLATRMRTVDMANIAKETSHALQNAYSLECWGGATFDVAMRFLYEDPWDRLRTLRALVPNIPLQALVRGANAVGYTSYPDNAIYEFSKKAVEAGLDIFRVFDSLNYFDNLKLGIDAAKKAGGVVEGTICYSGDVANPKRTKYTLQYYLDLTDQLVNEGIHVLGLKDMAGLLKPEAAKILIGAIRKAHPDLPIHVHSHDTAGIAAASMIACAVAGADVVDVAIDDLSGLTSQPAMGAVCSALEQTGLGTGISHENIQALNMYWSQIRVLYGCFEANVRASDSGVFDHEMPGGQYTNLQFQASQMGLGTQWLDIKKRYIDANQLCGDIIKVTPSSKVVGDFAQFMVSNNLSKQDVIDQANKLDFPSSVVEFFQ
;
A
#
# COMPACT_ATOMS: atom_id res chain seq x y z
N MET A 1 -11.75 47.21 -25.80
CA MET A 1 -10.29 47.40 -25.88
C MET A 1 -9.75 47.32 -24.47
N GLY A 2 -8.67 46.56 -24.25
CA GLY A 2 -7.84 46.68 -23.06
C GLY A 2 -7.96 45.51 -22.08
N GLU A 3 -7.08 44.54 -22.26
CA GLU A 3 -6.80 43.38 -21.41
C GLU A 3 -6.35 43.74 -19.99
N THR A 4 -6.56 42.82 -19.03
CA THR A 4 -5.55 42.51 -17.99
C THR A 4 -5.73 41.07 -17.47
N GLN A 5 -4.86 40.19 -17.97
CA GLN A 5 -4.09 39.13 -17.30
C GLN A 5 -4.74 38.15 -16.28
N THR A 6 -5.07 36.95 -16.80
CA THR A 6 -4.64 35.55 -16.46
C THR A 6 -4.24 35.09 -15.02
N PRO A 7 -4.33 33.76 -14.71
CA PRO A 7 -5.18 33.26 -13.62
C PRO A 7 -4.52 32.22 -12.68
N VAL A 8 -5.27 31.83 -11.64
CA VAL A 8 -4.96 30.73 -10.72
C VAL A 8 -5.93 29.56 -10.95
N SER A 9 -5.40 28.35 -10.78
CA SER A 9 -6.05 27.06 -10.49
C SER A 9 -6.19 26.03 -11.62
N LEU A 10 -5.40 24.96 -11.46
CA LEU A 10 -5.62 23.64 -12.04
C LEU A 10 -6.95 23.06 -11.52
N ALA A 11 -8.03 23.22 -12.25
CA ALA A 11 -9.28 22.49 -12.03
C ALA A 11 -10.14 22.47 -13.31
N ALA A 12 -9.61 22.01 -14.45
CA ALA A 12 -10.42 21.76 -15.64
C ALA A 12 -9.68 20.88 -16.67
N SER A 13 -9.63 19.55 -16.48
CA SER A 13 -9.40 18.62 -17.61
C SER A 13 -9.89 17.18 -17.35
N PHE A 14 -11.07 17.01 -16.76
CA PHE A 14 -11.69 15.67 -16.61
C PHE A 14 -13.15 15.59 -17.09
N ALA A 15 -13.55 16.51 -17.96
CA ALA A 15 -14.87 16.51 -18.59
C ALA A 15 -14.75 16.64 -20.11
N GLN A 16 -14.16 15.65 -20.77
CA GLN A 16 -14.35 15.31 -22.20
C GLN A 16 -13.44 14.13 -22.56
N ARG A 17 -13.92 12.90 -22.31
CA ARG A 17 -13.48 11.62 -22.93
C ARG A 17 -14.29 10.47 -22.32
N LYS A 18 -15.60 10.49 -22.54
CA LYS A 18 -16.44 9.28 -22.61
C LYS A 18 -17.00 9.24 -24.02
N VAL A 19 -17.17 8.03 -24.56
CA VAL A 19 -17.49 7.68 -25.96
C VAL A 19 -16.25 7.52 -26.86
N VAL A 20 -15.45 6.47 -26.65
CA VAL A 20 -14.92 5.53 -27.68
C VAL A 20 -14.37 4.32 -26.93
N LEU A 21 -15.22 3.48 -26.32
CA LEU A 21 -14.79 2.15 -25.83
C LEU A 21 -15.97 1.21 -25.55
N VAL A 22 -17.09 1.31 -26.28
CA VAL A 22 -18.23 0.36 -26.18
C VAL A 22 -18.85 0.12 -27.56
N GLN A 23 -18.03 -0.01 -28.60
CA GLN A 23 -18.53 -0.32 -29.96
C GLN A 23 -17.64 -1.32 -30.72
N PHE A 24 -16.68 -1.94 -30.04
CA PHE A 24 -15.78 -2.95 -30.63
C PHE A 24 -15.99 -4.37 -30.10
N MET A 25 -16.97 -4.61 -29.23
CA MET A 25 -17.19 -5.93 -28.60
C MET A 25 -18.60 -6.52 -28.86
N SER A 26 -19.27 -6.19 -29.96
CA SER A 26 -20.59 -6.77 -30.28
C SER A 26 -20.74 -7.39 -31.67
N THR A 27 -19.66 -7.65 -32.39
CA THR A 27 -19.69 -8.45 -33.63
C THR A 27 -18.44 -9.30 -33.74
N ALA A 28 -18.31 -10.29 -32.86
CA ALA A 28 -17.30 -11.34 -32.97
C ALA A 28 -18.02 -12.68 -33.11
N ASP A 29 -18.61 -12.88 -34.28
CA ASP A 29 -19.05 -14.20 -34.73
C ASP A 29 -18.80 -14.25 -36.24
N GLN A 30 -17.54 -14.52 -36.62
CA GLN A 30 -17.16 -15.09 -37.91
C GLN A 30 -15.66 -15.44 -37.92
N THR A 31 -15.39 -16.65 -38.38
CA THR A 31 -14.10 -17.33 -38.54
C THR A 31 -13.01 -16.47 -39.17
N PHE A 32 -11.87 -16.33 -38.48
CA PHE A 32 -10.67 -15.67 -38.99
C PHE A 32 -9.74 -16.69 -39.65
N ASP A 33 -9.60 -16.62 -40.97
CA ASP A 33 -8.70 -17.49 -41.74
C ASP A 33 -7.28 -16.88 -41.79
N GLN A 34 -6.34 -17.52 -41.10
CA GLN A 34 -4.93 -17.10 -40.99
C GLN A 34 -4.14 -17.21 -42.31
N ALA A 35 -4.64 -17.93 -43.32
CA ALA A 35 -3.89 -18.16 -44.56
C ALA A 35 -3.96 -16.97 -45.54
N ALA A 36 -5.05 -16.20 -45.54
CA ALA A 36 -5.27 -15.11 -46.50
C ALA A 36 -4.48 -13.82 -46.16
N TRP A 37 -4.02 -13.65 -44.92
CA TRP A 37 -3.24 -12.47 -44.51
C TRP A 37 -1.74 -12.58 -44.83
N ILE A 38 -1.21 -13.80 -44.97
CA ILE A 38 0.22 -14.03 -45.20
C ILE A 38 0.59 -13.80 -46.68
N GLU A 39 -0.31 -14.02 -47.63
CA GLU A 39 -0.02 -13.80 -49.07
C GLU A 39 -0.07 -12.32 -49.51
N ALA A 40 -0.68 -11.42 -48.72
CA ALA A 40 -0.83 -10.01 -49.09
C ALA A 40 0.38 -9.12 -48.76
N TRP A 41 1.39 -9.61 -48.03
CA TRP A 41 2.52 -8.79 -47.52
C TRP A 41 3.92 -9.24 -47.96
N VAL A 42 4.02 -10.29 -48.77
CA VAL A 42 5.31 -10.89 -49.16
C VAL A 42 6.06 -10.18 -50.31
N PRO A 43 5.46 -9.37 -51.21
CA PRO A 43 6.25 -8.74 -52.29
C PRO A 43 7.10 -7.51 -51.94
N HIS A 44 7.26 -7.11 -50.67
CA HIS A 44 7.98 -5.87 -50.30
C HIS A 44 9.31 -6.08 -49.57
N LEU A 45 9.82 -7.31 -49.50
CA LEU A 45 11.09 -7.63 -48.82
C LEU A 45 12.20 -8.12 -49.77
N SER A 46 12.19 -7.67 -51.03
CA SER A 46 13.28 -7.91 -51.98
C SER A 46 13.63 -6.65 -52.76
N GLY A 47 14.35 -5.73 -52.11
CA GLY A 47 14.98 -4.57 -52.73
C GLY A 47 16.16 -4.11 -51.88
N GLY A 48 17.36 -4.05 -52.49
CA GLY A 48 18.60 -3.61 -51.83
C GLY A 48 18.55 -2.16 -51.34
N PRO A 49 19.62 -1.66 -50.68
CA PRO A 49 19.56 -0.44 -49.89
C PRO A 49 19.35 0.78 -50.78
N SER A 50 18.13 1.32 -50.83
CA SER A 50 17.87 2.65 -51.36
C SER A 50 17.91 3.65 -50.20
N GLN A 51 18.87 4.57 -50.24
CA GLN A 51 18.88 5.75 -49.39
C GLN A 51 17.71 6.65 -49.81
N THR A 52 16.63 6.62 -49.06
CA THR A 52 15.51 7.56 -49.23
C THR A 52 15.77 8.82 -48.43
N ASN A 53 16.50 9.77 -49.02
CA ASN A 53 16.52 11.15 -48.52
C ASN A 53 15.14 11.78 -48.72
N THR A 54 14.62 12.43 -47.68
CA THR A 54 13.39 13.23 -47.74
C THR A 54 13.55 14.34 -48.81
N PRO A 55 12.57 14.57 -49.71
CA PRO A 55 12.68 15.59 -50.74
C PRO A 55 12.87 16.97 -50.12
N GLY A 56 13.99 17.64 -50.42
CA GLY A 56 14.28 19.02 -50.01
C GLY A 56 15.44 19.22 -49.03
N THR A 57 16.09 18.15 -48.55
CA THR A 57 17.33 18.29 -47.77
C THR A 57 18.54 18.23 -48.72
N PRO A 58 19.42 19.25 -48.77
CA PRO A 58 20.66 19.17 -49.55
C PRO A 58 21.44 17.91 -49.18
N ALA A 59 21.92 17.15 -50.17
CA ALA A 59 22.61 15.86 -49.98
C ALA A 59 23.88 15.96 -49.08
N ASP A 60 24.36 17.18 -48.88
CA ASP A 60 25.51 17.61 -48.08
C ASP A 60 25.16 18.03 -46.63
N GLN A 61 23.90 17.85 -46.20
CA GLN A 61 23.41 18.19 -44.85
C GLN A 61 22.64 17.02 -44.18
N SER A 62 23.25 15.84 -44.11
CA SER A 62 22.77 14.82 -43.16
C SER A 62 23.22 15.16 -41.72
N ILE A 63 22.56 14.63 -40.69
CA ILE A 63 23.05 14.72 -39.29
C ILE A 63 24.52 14.25 -39.22
N GLN A 64 24.87 13.20 -39.97
CA GLN A 64 26.24 12.68 -40.07
C GLN A 64 27.20 13.71 -40.67
N THR A 65 26.79 14.43 -41.72
CA THR A 65 27.62 15.44 -42.39
C THR A 65 27.79 16.70 -41.53
N LEU A 66 26.76 17.10 -40.77
CA LEU A 66 26.82 18.20 -39.81
C LEU A 66 27.75 17.86 -38.63
N ARG A 67 27.68 16.62 -38.13
CA ARG A 67 28.60 16.09 -37.09
C ARG A 67 30.05 16.11 -37.53
N ASN A 68 30.34 15.59 -38.73
CA ASN A 68 31.70 15.56 -39.27
C ASN A 68 32.28 16.97 -39.51
N LYS A 69 31.43 17.97 -39.80
CA LYS A 69 31.83 19.37 -39.97
C LYS A 69 32.04 20.13 -38.64
N GLN A 70 31.46 19.67 -37.53
CA GLN A 70 31.53 20.29 -36.20
C GLN A 70 32.47 19.56 -35.22
N ALA A 71 33.13 18.49 -35.64
CA ALA A 71 33.94 17.64 -34.76
C ALA A 71 35.09 18.42 -34.09
N GLY A 72 35.09 18.43 -32.75
CA GLY A 72 36.19 18.94 -31.92
C GLY A 72 37.40 18.00 -31.85
N HIS A 73 37.35 16.83 -32.49
CA HIS A 73 38.46 15.90 -32.61
C HIS A 73 39.12 16.05 -33.99
N ALA A 74 40.19 16.85 -34.07
CA ALA A 74 41.01 16.98 -35.29
C ALA A 74 42.00 15.81 -35.48
N GLY A 75 41.86 14.73 -34.71
CA GLY A 75 42.75 13.57 -34.69
C GLY A 75 42.37 12.45 -35.67
N PRO A 76 43.28 11.50 -35.96
CA PRO A 76 43.04 10.39 -36.88
C PRO A 76 42.11 9.29 -36.33
N LEU A 77 41.92 9.21 -35.01
CA LEU A 77 41.13 8.18 -34.33
C LEU A 77 39.64 8.57 -34.34
N LYS A 78 38.78 7.70 -34.88
CA LYS A 78 37.37 8.02 -35.17
C LYS A 78 36.38 6.99 -34.63
N LYS A 79 36.81 5.79 -34.25
CA LYS A 79 35.93 4.70 -33.82
C LYS A 79 36.38 4.06 -32.51
N VAL A 80 35.47 3.99 -31.54
CA VAL A 80 35.73 3.41 -30.21
C VAL A 80 34.83 2.19 -29.97
N LEU A 81 35.43 1.09 -29.50
CA LEU A 81 34.72 -0.06 -28.96
C LEU A 81 34.70 0.01 -27.43
N VAL A 82 33.57 -0.28 -26.82
CA VAL A 82 33.49 -0.40 -25.36
C VAL A 82 33.46 -1.87 -24.98
N ALA A 83 34.53 -2.33 -24.34
CA ALA A 83 34.68 -3.72 -23.87
C ALA A 83 33.96 -3.92 -22.53
N ASN A 84 32.67 -3.56 -22.48
CA ASN A 84 31.85 -3.58 -21.28
C ASN A 84 30.34 -3.63 -21.63
N ARG A 85 29.48 -3.56 -20.62
CA ARG A 85 28.01 -3.61 -20.73
C ARG A 85 27.31 -2.57 -19.87
N GLY A 86 25.98 -2.56 -19.92
CA GLY A 86 25.15 -1.82 -18.97
C GLY A 86 25.34 -0.30 -19.03
N GLU A 87 25.26 0.36 -17.87
CA GLU A 87 25.29 1.83 -17.80
C GLU A 87 26.62 2.42 -18.31
N ILE A 88 27.76 1.82 -17.97
CA ILE A 88 29.07 2.40 -18.29
C ILE A 88 29.34 2.37 -19.80
N ALA A 89 28.89 1.32 -20.49
CA ALA A 89 28.93 1.30 -21.95
C ALA A 89 28.12 2.45 -22.55
N VAL A 90 26.89 2.68 -22.07
CA VAL A 90 26.05 3.81 -22.50
C VAL A 90 26.71 5.16 -22.18
N ARG A 91 27.32 5.30 -20.99
CA ARG A 91 28.04 6.50 -20.57
C ARG A 91 29.19 6.84 -21.51
N VAL A 92 29.98 5.84 -21.91
CA VAL A 92 31.09 6.03 -22.87
C VAL A 92 30.55 6.34 -24.27
N PHE A 93 29.50 5.65 -24.73
CA PHE A 93 28.90 5.94 -26.03
C PHE A 93 28.37 7.36 -26.12
N ARG A 94 27.74 7.89 -25.06
CA ARG A 94 27.28 9.28 -25.00
C ARG A 94 28.42 10.27 -25.24
N THR A 95 29.52 10.14 -24.53
CA THR A 95 30.68 11.03 -24.71
C THR A 95 31.35 10.84 -26.06
N ALA A 96 31.57 9.60 -26.50
CA ALA A 96 32.14 9.33 -27.81
C ALA A 96 31.32 9.99 -28.92
N HIS A 97 30.00 9.95 -28.78
CA HIS A 97 29.07 10.61 -29.69
C HIS A 97 29.14 12.15 -29.66
N GLU A 98 29.28 12.75 -28.46
CA GLU A 98 29.52 14.19 -28.29
C GLU A 98 30.86 14.63 -28.91
N LEU A 99 31.87 13.75 -28.89
CA LEU A 99 33.15 13.92 -29.57
C LEU A 99 33.12 13.57 -31.07
N ALA A 100 31.93 13.29 -31.62
CA ALA A 100 31.69 12.91 -33.02
C ALA A 100 32.43 11.63 -33.49
N MET A 101 32.64 10.67 -32.57
CA MET A 101 33.20 9.35 -32.86
C MET A 101 32.10 8.33 -33.16
N SER A 102 32.44 7.31 -33.95
CA SER A 102 31.64 6.09 -34.12
C SER A 102 31.85 5.12 -32.97
N THR A 103 30.80 4.37 -32.61
CA THR A 103 30.77 3.55 -31.39
C THR A 103 30.43 2.10 -31.70
N VAL A 104 31.14 1.18 -31.04
CA VAL A 104 30.93 -0.27 -31.16
C VAL A 104 30.65 -0.89 -29.79
N ALA A 105 29.56 -1.63 -29.67
CA ALA A 105 29.23 -2.44 -28.49
C ALA A 105 29.55 -3.92 -28.72
N ILE A 106 29.86 -4.63 -27.63
CA ILE A 106 29.89 -6.08 -27.58
C ILE A 106 28.80 -6.60 -26.64
N TYR A 107 28.20 -7.75 -26.94
CA TYR A 107 27.18 -8.33 -26.07
C TYR A 107 27.21 -9.87 -26.06
N SER A 108 26.93 -10.47 -24.89
CA SER A 108 26.65 -11.92 -24.81
C SER A 108 25.25 -12.23 -25.37
N TYR A 109 24.98 -13.51 -25.65
CA TYR A 109 23.64 -13.93 -26.07
C TYR A 109 22.54 -13.57 -25.05
N GLU A 110 22.81 -13.72 -23.76
CA GLU A 110 21.90 -13.39 -22.64
C GLU A 110 21.64 -11.89 -22.54
N ASP A 111 22.60 -11.06 -22.95
CA ASP A 111 22.52 -9.60 -22.91
C ASP A 111 21.99 -8.98 -24.22
N ARG A 112 21.47 -9.82 -25.15
CA ARG A 112 20.92 -9.38 -26.45
C ARG A 112 19.80 -8.34 -26.35
N MET A 113 19.11 -8.25 -25.21
CA MET A 113 18.05 -7.27 -24.97
C MET A 113 18.52 -6.06 -24.15
N SER A 114 19.80 -6.00 -23.75
CA SER A 114 20.35 -4.93 -22.91
C SER A 114 20.40 -3.61 -23.65
N ALA A 115 20.13 -2.50 -22.95
CA ALA A 115 20.02 -1.17 -23.55
C ALA A 115 21.30 -0.73 -24.26
N HIS A 116 22.48 -1.06 -23.73
CA HIS A 116 23.76 -0.60 -24.27
C HIS A 116 24.01 -1.05 -25.72
N ARG A 117 23.53 -2.26 -26.08
CA ARG A 117 23.61 -2.80 -27.44
C ARG A 117 22.96 -1.87 -28.47
N TYR A 118 21.87 -1.21 -28.09
CA TYR A 118 21.08 -0.34 -28.97
C TYR A 118 21.49 1.14 -28.87
N LYS A 119 22.54 1.44 -28.10
CA LYS A 119 23.06 2.80 -27.90
C LYS A 119 24.39 3.07 -28.60
N SER A 120 24.98 2.04 -29.22
CA SER A 120 26.12 2.17 -30.12
C SER A 120 25.68 2.21 -31.58
N ASP A 121 26.58 2.64 -32.47
CA ASP A 121 26.35 2.66 -33.93
C ASP A 121 26.41 1.24 -34.53
N GLU A 122 27.31 0.40 -34.00
CA GLU A 122 27.46 -1.01 -34.38
C GLU A 122 27.46 -1.90 -33.11
N SER A 123 27.01 -3.15 -33.20
CA SER A 123 27.06 -4.08 -32.07
C SER A 123 27.29 -5.53 -32.51
N TYR A 124 28.17 -6.24 -31.79
CA TYR A 124 28.59 -7.60 -32.14
C TYR A 124 28.46 -8.57 -30.97
N VAL A 125 28.07 -9.81 -31.30
CA VAL A 125 28.06 -10.89 -30.30
C VAL A 125 29.50 -11.24 -29.96
N VAL A 126 29.81 -11.38 -28.68
CA VAL A 126 31.12 -11.80 -28.18
C VAL A 126 31.03 -13.12 -27.41
N GLY A 127 32.09 -13.90 -27.43
CA GLY A 127 32.28 -15.08 -26.58
C GLY A 127 31.25 -16.18 -26.84
N LYS A 128 30.91 -16.42 -28.11
CA LYS A 128 29.90 -17.42 -28.49
C LYS A 128 30.23 -18.79 -27.88
N GLY A 129 29.32 -19.33 -27.08
CA GLY A 129 29.48 -20.62 -26.40
C GLY A 129 30.14 -20.54 -25.01
N LEU A 130 30.56 -19.35 -24.56
CA LEU A 130 31.03 -19.10 -23.20
C LEU A 130 29.86 -18.78 -22.26
N THR A 131 30.12 -18.79 -20.96
CA THR A 131 29.16 -18.29 -19.96
C THR A 131 28.91 -16.78 -20.17
N PRO A 132 27.80 -16.21 -19.67
CA PRO A 132 27.46 -14.81 -19.89
C PRO A 132 28.58 -13.85 -19.47
N VAL A 133 29.18 -14.09 -18.29
CA VAL A 133 30.33 -13.32 -17.79
C VAL A 133 31.61 -13.66 -18.57
N GLY A 134 31.84 -14.94 -18.88
CA GLY A 134 33.02 -15.38 -19.65
C GLY A 134 33.10 -14.74 -21.03
N ALA A 135 31.95 -14.42 -21.64
CA ALA A 135 31.90 -13.74 -22.92
C ALA A 135 32.54 -12.33 -22.89
N TYR A 136 32.31 -11.56 -21.81
CA TYR A 136 32.93 -10.24 -21.63
C TYR A 136 34.39 -10.30 -21.15
N LEU A 137 34.91 -11.50 -20.85
CA LEU A 137 36.31 -11.74 -20.50
C LEU A 137 37.11 -12.36 -21.66
N ALA A 138 36.48 -12.58 -22.82
CA ALA A 138 37.08 -13.22 -23.99
C ALA A 138 38.01 -12.26 -24.75
N GLN A 139 39.20 -12.02 -24.20
CA GLN A 139 40.17 -11.03 -24.69
C GLN A 139 40.46 -11.14 -26.20
N GLU A 140 40.76 -12.35 -26.68
CA GLU A 140 41.07 -12.59 -28.11
C GLU A 140 39.88 -12.26 -29.02
N ASP A 141 38.67 -12.63 -28.60
CA ASP A 141 37.46 -12.40 -29.38
C ASP A 141 37.10 -10.91 -29.43
N ILE A 142 37.32 -10.17 -28.34
CA ILE A 142 37.12 -8.72 -28.29
C ILE A 142 38.09 -8.01 -29.23
N VAL A 143 39.39 -8.36 -29.20
CA VAL A 143 40.40 -7.79 -30.10
C VAL A 143 40.10 -8.15 -31.56
N ARG A 144 39.68 -9.39 -31.83
CA ARG A 144 39.25 -9.84 -33.17
C ARG A 144 38.10 -8.97 -33.70
N ILE A 145 37.04 -8.77 -32.91
CA ILE A 145 35.90 -7.92 -33.28
C ILE A 145 36.38 -6.48 -33.58
N ALA A 146 37.26 -5.93 -32.74
CA ALA A 146 37.79 -4.58 -32.95
C ALA A 146 38.53 -4.44 -34.29
N LEU A 147 39.40 -5.39 -34.62
CA LEU A 147 40.17 -5.41 -35.87
C LEU A 147 39.28 -5.61 -37.10
N GLU A 148 38.34 -6.56 -37.05
CA GLU A 148 37.41 -6.85 -38.16
C GLU A 148 36.52 -5.65 -38.53
N HIS A 149 36.25 -4.76 -37.57
CA HIS A 149 35.35 -3.62 -37.74
C HIS A 149 36.04 -2.24 -37.74
N GLY A 150 37.37 -2.23 -37.89
CA GLY A 150 38.15 -1.00 -38.04
C GLY A 150 38.01 -0.05 -36.85
N VAL A 151 37.98 -0.60 -35.64
CA VAL A 151 38.01 0.18 -34.40
C VAL A 151 39.42 0.75 -34.21
N ASP A 152 39.52 1.97 -33.68
CA ASP A 152 40.81 2.62 -33.39
C ASP A 152 41.18 2.51 -31.90
N MET A 153 40.18 2.55 -31.01
CA MET A 153 40.37 2.60 -29.57
C MET A 153 39.43 1.66 -28.83
N ILE A 154 39.89 1.06 -27.73
CA ILE A 154 39.06 0.26 -26.83
C ILE A 154 38.98 0.95 -25.47
N HIS A 155 37.75 1.26 -25.04
CA HIS A 155 37.47 1.70 -23.68
C HIS A 155 36.99 0.50 -22.85
N PRO A 156 37.66 0.15 -21.74
CA PRO A 156 37.27 -1.04 -20.98
C PRO A 156 36.16 -0.80 -19.95
N GLY A 157 35.64 0.43 -19.81
CA GLY A 157 34.76 0.82 -18.71
C GLY A 157 35.38 0.53 -17.34
N TYR A 158 34.62 -0.12 -16.45
CA TYR A 158 35.08 -0.60 -15.14
C TYR A 158 34.65 -2.07 -14.92
N GLY A 159 35.34 -2.79 -14.03
CA GLY A 159 35.17 -4.24 -13.92
C GLY A 159 35.62 -4.98 -15.18
N PHE A 160 35.27 -6.27 -15.32
CA PHE A 160 35.71 -7.13 -16.43
C PHE A 160 37.23 -7.05 -16.69
N LEU A 161 37.64 -6.51 -17.83
CA LEU A 161 39.04 -6.46 -18.29
C LEU A 161 39.73 -5.10 -18.04
N SER A 162 39.07 -4.17 -17.35
CA SER A 162 39.58 -2.80 -17.14
C SER A 162 40.86 -2.68 -16.31
N GLU A 163 41.16 -3.68 -15.49
CA GLU A 163 42.41 -3.75 -14.70
C GLU A 163 43.30 -4.91 -15.16
N ASN A 164 43.03 -5.49 -16.34
CA ASN A 164 43.79 -6.62 -16.86
C ASN A 164 44.96 -6.10 -17.72
N HIS A 165 46.18 -6.15 -17.18
CA HIS A 165 47.38 -5.66 -17.89
C HIS A 165 47.64 -6.43 -19.20
N GLU A 166 47.37 -7.74 -19.23
CA GLU A 166 47.56 -8.54 -20.44
C GLU A 166 46.59 -8.13 -21.56
N PHE A 167 45.35 -7.79 -21.19
CA PHE A 167 44.37 -7.28 -22.15
C PHE A 167 44.81 -5.93 -22.71
N ALA A 168 45.23 -5.00 -21.85
CA ALA A 168 45.76 -3.71 -22.28
C ALA A 168 46.97 -3.90 -23.23
N GLN A 169 47.88 -4.83 -22.90
CA GLN A 169 49.02 -5.16 -23.76
C GLN A 169 48.56 -5.73 -25.10
N ARG A 170 47.62 -6.68 -25.12
CA ARG A 170 47.07 -7.26 -26.36
C ARG A 170 46.40 -6.21 -27.25
N VAL A 171 45.73 -5.23 -26.66
CA VAL A 171 45.12 -4.11 -27.40
C VAL A 171 46.22 -3.24 -28.04
N GLU A 172 47.25 -2.85 -27.28
CA GLU A 172 48.36 -2.05 -27.80
C GLU A 172 49.19 -2.83 -28.85
N ASP A 173 49.43 -4.13 -28.65
CA ASP A 173 50.13 -5.01 -29.61
C ASP A 173 49.36 -5.20 -30.93
N ALA A 174 48.03 -5.11 -30.89
CA ALA A 174 47.17 -5.15 -32.06
C ALA A 174 47.13 -3.80 -32.82
N GLY A 175 47.87 -2.79 -32.36
CA GLY A 175 47.89 -1.45 -32.96
C GLY A 175 46.68 -0.58 -32.61
N LEU A 176 45.91 -0.98 -31.59
CA LEU A 176 44.73 -0.26 -31.09
C LEU A 176 45.12 0.57 -29.86
N VAL A 177 44.41 1.67 -29.61
CA VAL A 177 44.63 2.48 -28.40
C VAL A 177 43.81 1.94 -27.23
N PHE A 178 44.47 1.56 -26.14
CA PHE A 178 43.80 1.27 -24.88
C PHE A 178 43.48 2.58 -24.13
N ILE A 179 42.20 2.87 -23.89
CA ILE A 179 41.76 4.06 -23.14
C ILE A 179 41.87 3.78 -21.64
N GLY A 180 43.08 3.98 -21.12
CA GLY A 180 43.43 3.78 -19.72
C GLY A 180 44.93 3.96 -19.46
N PRO A 181 45.42 3.57 -18.28
CA PRO A 181 46.85 3.54 -17.98
C PRO A 181 47.61 2.59 -18.90
N ARG A 182 48.94 2.66 -18.89
CA ARG A 182 49.79 1.76 -19.67
C ARG A 182 49.80 0.35 -19.05
N PRO A 183 50.02 -0.72 -19.82
CA PRO A 183 50.02 -2.10 -19.30
C PRO A 183 50.96 -2.31 -18.10
N ASP A 184 52.16 -1.72 -18.14
CA ASP A 184 53.14 -1.75 -17.03
C ASP A 184 52.64 -1.02 -15.78
N THR A 185 51.90 0.08 -15.94
CA THR A 185 51.24 0.80 -14.84
C THR A 185 50.13 -0.06 -14.22
N ILE A 186 49.35 -0.76 -15.04
CA ILE A 186 48.29 -1.66 -14.56
C ILE A 186 48.90 -2.84 -13.79
N ASP A 187 50.00 -3.43 -14.26
CA ASP A 187 50.69 -4.51 -13.52
C ASP A 187 51.32 -4.01 -12.20
N ALA A 188 51.90 -2.81 -12.20
CA ALA A 188 52.50 -2.20 -11.01
C ALA A 188 51.48 -1.89 -9.91
N LEU A 189 50.23 -1.62 -10.29
CA LEU A 189 49.14 -1.26 -9.38
C LEU A 189 48.16 -2.41 -9.10
N GLY A 190 48.10 -3.43 -9.95
CA GLY A 190 47.15 -4.55 -9.85
C GLY A 190 47.45 -5.52 -8.71
N ASP A 191 48.67 -5.53 -8.18
CA ASP A 191 49.04 -6.25 -6.98
C ASP A 191 49.14 -5.29 -5.79
N LYS A 192 48.35 -5.56 -4.74
CA LYS A 192 48.29 -4.73 -3.52
C LYS A 192 49.64 -4.60 -2.82
N THR A 193 50.47 -5.63 -2.88
CA THR A 193 51.82 -5.60 -2.31
C THR A 193 52.75 -4.69 -3.11
N LYS A 194 52.68 -4.72 -4.45
CA LYS A 194 53.44 -3.81 -5.34
C LYS A 194 53.00 -2.36 -5.15
N ALA A 195 51.69 -2.09 -5.14
CA ALA A 195 51.14 -0.75 -4.92
C ALA A 195 51.55 -0.17 -3.56
N ARG A 196 51.53 -0.99 -2.51
CA ARG A 196 51.98 -0.61 -1.16
C ARG A 196 53.49 -0.32 -1.12
N ALA A 197 54.31 -1.11 -1.81
CA ALA A 197 55.74 -0.85 -1.90
C ALA A 197 56.06 0.49 -2.60
N VAL A 198 55.28 0.84 -3.65
CA VAL A 198 55.34 2.16 -4.28
C VAL A 198 55.01 3.26 -3.28
N ALA A 199 53.90 3.12 -2.53
CA ALA A 199 53.48 4.11 -1.54
C ALA A 199 54.55 4.36 -0.47
N MET A 200 55.14 3.29 0.08
CA MET A 200 56.23 3.39 1.04
C MET A 200 57.47 4.07 0.45
N LYS A 201 57.82 3.77 -0.81
CA LYS A 201 58.97 4.38 -1.50
C LYS A 201 58.84 5.90 -1.68
N VAL A 202 57.61 6.41 -1.82
CA VAL A 202 57.33 7.85 -1.94
C VAL A 202 56.83 8.49 -0.64
N ASN A 203 57.04 7.82 0.50
CA ASN A 203 56.67 8.28 1.83
C ASN A 203 55.17 8.64 1.98
N VAL A 204 54.29 7.86 1.33
CA VAL A 204 52.85 7.94 1.55
C VAL A 204 52.47 6.93 2.65
N PRO A 205 51.72 7.34 3.69
CA PRO A 205 51.35 6.43 4.78
C PRO A 205 50.53 5.24 4.29
N VAL A 206 50.88 4.04 4.76
CA VAL A 206 50.13 2.79 4.54
C VAL A 206 49.70 2.22 5.88
N VAL A 207 48.64 1.41 5.90
CA VAL A 207 48.19 0.77 7.16
C VAL A 207 49.31 -0.10 7.70
N PRO A 208 49.73 -0.02 8.98
CA PRO A 208 50.76 -0.92 9.51
C PRO A 208 50.40 -2.39 9.24
N GLY A 209 51.31 -3.15 8.65
CA GLY A 209 51.05 -4.48 8.14
C GLY A 209 52.33 -5.27 7.94
N THR A 210 52.20 -6.57 7.74
CA THR A 210 53.36 -7.45 7.53
C THR A 210 54.16 -7.01 6.31
N PRO A 211 55.52 -7.09 6.32
CA PRO A 211 56.36 -6.62 5.21
C PRO A 211 56.09 -7.31 3.86
N GLY A 212 55.45 -8.47 3.90
CA GLY A 212 55.00 -9.24 2.76
C GLY A 212 54.04 -10.35 3.19
N PRO A 213 53.82 -11.35 2.31
CA PRO A 213 53.09 -12.58 2.61
C PRO A 213 53.48 -13.25 3.93
N VAL A 214 52.48 -13.78 4.64
CA VAL A 214 52.67 -14.54 5.87
C VAL A 214 52.52 -16.03 5.57
N GLU A 215 53.65 -16.74 5.59
CA GLU A 215 53.71 -18.17 5.20
C GLU A 215 53.19 -19.14 6.27
N SER A 216 53.13 -18.70 7.54
CA SER A 216 52.72 -19.54 8.66
C SER A 216 52.11 -18.73 9.80
N TYR A 217 51.29 -19.39 10.62
CA TYR A 217 50.73 -18.83 11.85
C TYR A 217 51.81 -18.28 12.81
N ASP A 218 52.98 -18.92 12.89
CA ASP A 218 54.04 -18.48 13.79
C ASP A 218 54.60 -17.10 13.39
N LYS A 219 54.86 -16.90 12.09
CA LYS A 219 55.25 -15.58 11.56
C LYS A 219 54.12 -14.54 11.71
N ALA A 220 52.88 -15.00 11.63
CA ALA A 220 51.70 -14.17 11.89
C ALA A 220 51.65 -13.69 13.35
N SER A 221 51.98 -14.56 14.30
CA SER A 221 51.98 -14.27 15.74
C SER A 221 53.00 -13.21 16.13
N ASP A 222 54.16 -13.16 15.46
CA ASP A 222 55.16 -12.13 15.74
C ASP A 222 54.67 -10.72 15.39
N PHE A 223 53.91 -10.56 14.29
CA PHE A 223 53.25 -9.30 13.97
C PHE A 223 52.23 -8.88 15.05
N ILE A 224 51.46 -9.84 15.58
CA ILE A 224 50.50 -9.56 16.66
C ILE A 224 51.19 -9.10 17.94
N LYS A 225 52.36 -9.67 18.29
CA LYS A 225 53.12 -9.24 19.47
C LYS A 225 53.59 -7.79 19.36
N GLU A 226 53.92 -7.34 18.14
CA GLU A 226 54.40 -5.98 17.88
C GLU A 226 53.26 -4.96 17.80
N TYR A 227 52.18 -5.27 17.08
CA TYR A 227 51.12 -4.30 16.74
C TYR A 227 49.81 -4.47 17.54
N GLY A 228 49.59 -5.62 18.18
CA GLY A 228 48.39 -5.94 18.93
C GLY A 228 47.13 -6.15 18.08
N PHE A 229 46.02 -6.48 18.74
CA PHE A 229 44.68 -6.58 18.15
C PHE A 229 43.93 -5.23 18.21
N PRO A 230 42.92 -4.98 17.36
CA PRO A 230 42.43 -5.85 16.29
C PRO A 230 43.28 -5.80 15.02
N VAL A 231 43.32 -6.92 14.30
CA VAL A 231 43.97 -7.04 12.98
C VAL A 231 42.98 -7.55 11.93
N ILE A 232 43.31 -7.35 10.66
CA ILE A 232 42.60 -7.93 9.54
C ILE A 232 43.55 -8.78 8.70
N ILE A 233 43.14 -10.02 8.44
CA ILE A 233 43.83 -10.94 7.54
C ILE A 233 43.24 -10.72 6.15
N LYS A 234 44.08 -10.52 5.13
CA LYS A 234 43.65 -10.25 3.75
C LYS A 234 44.38 -11.17 2.77
N ALA A 235 43.66 -11.71 1.80
CA ALA A 235 44.26 -12.43 0.67
C ALA A 235 45.04 -11.46 -0.25
N ALA A 236 46.22 -11.85 -0.72
CA ALA A 236 47.06 -11.02 -1.60
C ALA A 236 46.39 -10.73 -2.96
N MET A 237 45.75 -11.76 -3.53
CA MET A 237 45.01 -11.68 -4.80
C MET A 237 43.51 -11.35 -4.60
N GLY A 238 43.11 -10.92 -3.40
CA GLY A 238 41.72 -10.71 -3.03
C GLY A 238 41.16 -9.35 -3.46
N GLY A 239 40.04 -9.40 -4.21
CA GLY A 239 39.25 -8.23 -4.62
C GLY A 239 37.78 -8.34 -4.19
N GLY A 240 37.10 -7.20 -4.06
CA GLY A 240 35.64 -7.14 -3.82
C GLY A 240 35.16 -7.63 -2.45
N GLY A 241 35.98 -7.51 -1.39
CA GLY A 241 35.58 -7.82 -0.01
C GLY A 241 35.59 -9.31 0.38
N ARG A 242 35.94 -10.22 -0.55
CA ARG A 242 36.07 -11.67 -0.27
C ARG A 242 37.50 -12.04 0.11
N GLY A 243 37.66 -12.97 1.05
CA GLY A 243 38.98 -13.39 1.54
C GLY A 243 39.63 -12.42 2.54
N MET A 244 38.82 -11.73 3.36
CA MET A 244 39.29 -10.94 4.49
C MET A 244 38.59 -11.31 5.80
N ARG A 245 39.32 -11.32 6.93
CA ARG A 245 38.77 -11.60 8.26
C ARG A 245 39.34 -10.69 9.32
N VAL A 246 38.45 -10.07 10.10
CA VAL A 246 38.82 -9.29 11.27
C VAL A 246 39.00 -10.23 12.45
N VAL A 247 40.12 -10.09 13.15
CA VAL A 247 40.45 -10.84 14.37
C VAL A 247 40.65 -9.82 15.48
N ARG A 248 39.85 -9.93 16.55
CA ARG A 248 39.84 -8.98 17.67
C ARG A 248 40.54 -9.51 18.92
N ASP A 249 40.84 -10.80 18.97
CA ASP A 249 41.41 -11.48 20.13
C ASP A 249 42.36 -12.62 19.73
N GLN A 250 43.17 -13.06 20.69
CA GLN A 250 44.17 -14.10 20.49
C GLN A 250 43.55 -15.51 20.31
N GLU A 251 42.44 -15.79 20.98
CA GLU A 251 41.81 -17.12 21.03
C GLU A 251 41.29 -17.54 19.65
N SER A 252 40.70 -16.59 18.92
CA SER A 252 40.13 -16.81 17.59
C SER A 252 41.15 -16.68 16.45
N PHE A 253 42.38 -16.23 16.73
CA PHE A 253 43.35 -15.90 15.68
C PHE A 253 43.77 -17.09 14.82
N LYS A 254 44.07 -18.24 15.44
CA LYS A 254 44.55 -19.43 14.71
C LYS A 254 43.51 -19.95 13.74
N GLU A 255 42.27 -20.12 14.21
CA GLU A 255 41.17 -20.59 13.38
C GLU A 255 40.88 -19.63 12.21
N ASN A 256 40.82 -18.32 12.49
CA ASN A 256 40.56 -17.32 11.45
C ASN A 256 41.68 -17.24 10.41
N PHE A 257 42.94 -17.43 10.81
CA PHE A 257 44.08 -17.49 9.88
C PHE A 257 44.00 -18.70 8.95
N GLU A 258 43.80 -19.90 9.50
CA GLU A 258 43.68 -21.13 8.71
C GLU A 258 42.48 -21.07 7.73
N ARG A 259 41.36 -20.50 8.19
CA ARG A 259 40.18 -20.27 7.36
C ARG A 259 40.44 -19.26 6.24
N ALA A 260 41.09 -18.14 6.54
CA ALA A 260 41.42 -17.13 5.53
C ALA A 260 42.33 -17.70 4.43
N VAL A 261 43.34 -18.51 4.79
CA VAL A 261 44.22 -19.21 3.82
C VAL A 261 43.45 -20.21 2.98
N SER A 262 42.59 -21.02 3.60
CA SER A 262 41.76 -22.00 2.87
C SER A 262 40.77 -21.33 1.93
N GLU A 263 40.16 -20.23 2.36
CA GLU A 263 39.21 -19.45 1.56
C GLU A 263 39.91 -18.77 0.38
N ALA A 264 41.08 -18.17 0.62
CA ALA A 264 41.91 -17.57 -0.44
C ALA A 264 42.29 -18.62 -1.51
N LYS A 265 42.75 -19.80 -1.08
CA LYS A 265 43.12 -20.89 -1.99
C LYS A 265 41.93 -21.41 -2.80
N SER A 266 40.76 -21.53 -2.18
CA SER A 266 39.55 -21.97 -2.85
C SER A 266 38.99 -20.93 -3.83
N ALA A 267 39.10 -19.64 -3.51
CA ALA A 267 38.49 -18.56 -4.26
C ALA A 267 39.40 -18.01 -5.37
N PHE A 268 40.71 -17.94 -5.13
CA PHE A 268 41.67 -17.27 -6.00
C PHE A 268 42.78 -18.21 -6.52
N GLY A 269 42.76 -19.49 -6.14
CA GLY A 269 43.80 -20.47 -6.50
C GLY A 269 45.13 -20.28 -5.76
N ASP A 270 45.27 -19.21 -4.98
CA ASP A 270 46.44 -18.85 -4.20
C ASP A 270 46.04 -18.61 -2.73
N GLY A 271 46.69 -19.33 -1.81
CA GLY A 271 46.44 -19.23 -0.36
C GLY A 271 47.20 -18.10 0.33
N THR A 272 47.91 -17.26 -0.42
CA THR A 272 48.76 -16.20 0.11
C THR A 272 47.95 -15.12 0.82
N VAL A 273 48.24 -14.90 2.11
CA VAL A 273 47.62 -13.86 2.95
C VAL A 273 48.66 -12.93 3.56
N PHE A 274 48.25 -11.71 3.90
CA PHE A 274 49.01 -10.75 4.70
C PHE A 274 48.12 -10.19 5.82
N ILE A 275 48.74 -9.58 6.85
CA ILE A 275 48.03 -9.06 8.02
C ILE A 275 48.26 -7.57 8.13
N GLU A 276 47.19 -6.83 8.39
CA GLU A 276 47.23 -5.39 8.66
C GLU A 276 46.55 -5.07 9.98
N ARG A 277 46.92 -3.93 10.59
CA ARG A 277 46.15 -3.36 11.69
C ARG A 277 44.73 -3.08 11.20
N PHE A 278 43.73 -3.56 11.94
CA PHE A 278 42.36 -3.22 11.64
C PHE A 278 42.08 -1.79 12.12
N LEU A 279 41.65 -0.92 11.21
CA LEU A 279 41.19 0.41 11.57
C LEU A 279 39.73 0.28 11.99
N ASP A 280 39.41 0.70 13.21
CA ASP A 280 38.06 0.65 13.74
C ASP A 280 37.29 1.91 13.31
N HIS A 281 36.09 1.73 12.77
CA HIS A 281 35.23 2.79 12.23
C HIS A 281 35.94 3.78 11.26
N PRO A 282 36.69 3.31 10.25
CA PRO A 282 37.34 4.20 9.31
C PRO A 282 36.31 4.77 8.33
N ARG A 283 36.64 5.92 7.74
CA ARG A 283 36.01 6.42 6.52
C ARG A 283 36.79 5.92 5.32
N HIS A 284 36.09 5.55 4.26
CA HIS A 284 36.69 5.27 2.96
C HIS A 284 36.68 6.56 2.15
N ILE A 285 37.86 7.17 1.95
CA ILE A 285 38.03 8.38 1.16
C ILE A 285 38.89 8.08 -0.06
N GLU A 286 38.45 8.52 -1.23
CA GLU A 286 39.16 8.23 -2.47
C GLU A 286 39.34 9.50 -3.33
N VAL A 287 40.43 9.59 -4.08
CA VAL A 287 40.81 10.78 -4.85
C VAL A 287 40.79 10.48 -6.34
N GLN A 288 40.01 11.25 -7.09
CA GLN A 288 40.00 11.18 -8.54
C GLN A 288 41.29 11.78 -9.12
N LEU A 289 41.97 11.03 -9.97
CA LEU A 289 43.16 11.45 -10.71
C LEU A 289 42.87 11.53 -12.20
N LEU A 290 43.51 12.50 -12.87
CA LEU A 290 43.71 12.56 -14.32
C LEU A 290 45.18 12.82 -14.59
N ALA A 291 45.77 12.07 -15.52
CA ALA A 291 47.16 12.29 -15.95
C ALA A 291 47.31 12.13 -17.46
N ASP A 292 48.16 12.94 -18.10
CA ASP A 292 48.42 12.84 -19.54
C ASP A 292 49.67 12.00 -19.88
N GLY A 293 49.99 11.92 -21.17
CA GLY A 293 51.16 11.19 -21.66
C GLY A 293 52.51 11.87 -21.41
N GLU A 294 52.54 13.11 -20.91
CA GLU A 294 53.75 13.90 -20.66
C GLU A 294 54.15 13.93 -19.17
N GLY A 295 53.40 13.24 -18.32
CA GLY A 295 53.67 13.15 -16.88
C GLY A 295 52.98 14.24 -16.06
N ASN A 296 52.11 15.06 -16.66
CA ASN A 296 51.26 15.97 -15.91
C ASN A 296 50.16 15.19 -15.21
N CYS A 297 49.82 15.57 -13.98
CA CYS A 297 48.78 14.92 -13.19
C CYS A 297 48.06 15.92 -12.30
N VAL A 298 46.74 15.83 -12.26
CA VAL A 298 45.84 16.65 -11.43
C VAL A 298 44.87 15.78 -10.67
N HIS A 299 44.38 16.29 -9.54
CA HIS A 299 43.27 15.67 -8.81
C HIS A 299 41.96 16.41 -9.06
N LEU A 300 40.84 15.68 -9.08
CA LEU A 300 39.49 16.25 -9.16
C LEU A 300 38.76 16.20 -7.80
N PHE A 301 39.52 16.37 -6.72
CA PHE A 301 39.07 16.27 -5.33
C PHE A 301 38.73 14.84 -4.90
N GLU A 302 38.20 14.71 -3.69
CA GLU A 302 37.89 13.46 -3.03
C GLU A 302 36.40 13.10 -3.05
N ARG A 303 36.12 11.81 -2.88
CA ARG A 303 34.80 11.24 -2.59
C ARG A 303 34.84 10.48 -1.27
N ASP A 304 33.74 10.48 -0.54
CA ASP A 304 33.50 9.59 0.60
C ASP A 304 32.65 8.41 0.13
N CYS A 305 33.22 7.22 0.16
CA CYS A 305 32.60 5.96 -0.27
C CYS A 305 32.35 5.02 0.92
N SER A 306 32.23 5.58 2.14
CA SER A 306 32.02 4.77 3.35
C SER A 306 30.71 3.97 3.32
N VAL A 307 29.67 4.47 2.64
CA VAL A 307 28.33 3.87 2.61
C VAL A 307 27.65 4.00 1.24
N VAL A 308 27.22 5.21 0.90
CA VAL A 308 26.84 5.67 -0.45
C VAL A 308 27.77 6.81 -0.79
N GLU A 309 28.02 7.02 -2.07
CA GLU A 309 29.12 7.89 -2.49
C GLU A 309 28.72 9.37 -2.44
N VAL A 310 29.56 10.19 -1.82
CA VAL A 310 29.35 11.64 -1.65
C VAL A 310 30.60 12.41 -2.08
N ALA A 311 30.43 13.49 -2.84
CA ALA A 311 31.53 14.36 -3.26
C ALA A 311 31.17 15.82 -2.94
N PRO A 312 32.07 16.62 -2.32
CA PRO A 312 33.26 16.19 -1.59
C PRO A 312 32.89 15.40 -0.32
N ALA A 313 33.89 14.87 0.38
CA ALA A 313 33.68 14.19 1.66
C ALA A 313 33.14 15.17 2.73
N PRO A 314 31.93 14.94 3.30
CA PRO A 314 31.34 15.85 4.28
C PRO A 314 32.17 15.85 5.57
N HIS A 315 32.33 17.00 6.22
CA HIS A 315 33.04 17.14 7.50
C HIS A 315 34.48 16.59 7.55
N LEU A 316 35.15 16.42 6.41
CA LEU A 316 36.58 16.09 6.37
C LEU A 316 37.41 17.36 6.60
N GLU A 317 38.29 17.33 7.60
CA GLU A 317 39.21 18.44 7.91
C GLU A 317 40.08 18.80 6.70
N GLU A 318 40.29 20.10 6.47
CA GLU A 318 40.99 20.58 5.28
C GLU A 318 42.46 20.14 5.24
N SER A 319 43.12 20.05 6.39
CA SER A 319 44.48 19.53 6.52
C SER A 319 44.58 18.06 6.05
N VAL A 320 43.63 17.23 6.48
CA VAL A 320 43.55 15.81 6.10
C VAL A 320 43.22 15.69 4.60
N ARG A 321 42.25 16.46 4.11
CA ARG A 321 41.91 16.54 2.69
C ARG A 321 43.15 16.85 1.86
N GLN A 322 43.86 17.93 2.17
CA GLN A 322 45.04 18.34 1.40
C GLN A 322 46.16 17.29 1.49
N GLY A 323 46.32 16.64 2.63
CA GLY A 323 47.26 15.51 2.80
C GLY A 323 46.96 14.38 1.81
N ILE A 324 45.71 13.92 1.79
CA ILE A 324 45.23 12.84 0.90
C ILE A 324 45.37 13.22 -0.58
N LEU A 325 44.98 14.45 -0.96
CA LEU A 325 45.10 14.93 -2.34
C LEU A 325 46.55 14.99 -2.82
N ASN A 326 47.45 15.50 -1.97
CA ASN A 326 48.88 15.56 -2.29
C ASN A 326 49.50 14.18 -2.41
N ASP A 327 49.14 13.26 -1.51
CA ASP A 327 49.68 11.90 -1.53
C ASP A 327 49.17 11.11 -2.73
N ALA A 328 47.91 11.29 -3.14
CA ALA A 328 47.39 10.72 -4.39
C ALA A 328 48.20 11.18 -5.61
N LEU A 329 48.53 12.47 -5.71
CA LEU A 329 49.38 13.00 -6.78
C LEU A 329 50.80 12.45 -6.74
N LYS A 330 51.40 12.27 -5.56
CA LYS A 330 52.72 11.65 -5.41
C LYS A 330 52.73 10.22 -5.93
N LEU A 331 51.72 9.43 -5.57
CA LEU A 331 51.59 8.05 -6.03
C LEU A 331 51.44 7.97 -7.55
N ALA A 332 50.56 8.79 -8.13
CA ALA A 332 50.34 8.82 -9.57
C ALA A 332 51.64 9.16 -10.34
N LYS A 333 52.39 10.15 -9.86
CA LYS A 333 53.69 10.53 -10.45
C LYS A 333 54.74 9.43 -10.31
N ALA A 334 54.74 8.68 -9.22
CA ALA A 334 55.72 7.63 -8.96
C ALA A 334 55.67 6.48 -9.97
N VAL A 335 54.49 6.25 -10.57
CA VAL A 335 54.23 5.17 -11.54
C VAL A 335 54.03 5.68 -12.96
N ASN A 336 54.32 6.97 -13.22
CA ASN A 336 54.07 7.61 -14.52
C ASN A 336 52.63 7.37 -15.02
N TYR A 337 51.66 7.55 -14.11
CA TYR A 337 50.26 7.27 -14.38
C TYR A 337 49.76 8.01 -15.63
N ARG A 338 48.90 7.36 -16.42
CA ARG A 338 48.24 7.92 -17.60
C ARG A 338 46.74 7.70 -17.47
N ASN A 339 45.94 8.64 -17.99
CA ASN A 339 44.48 8.57 -18.06
C ASN A 339 43.81 8.78 -16.69
N ALA A 340 42.55 8.35 -16.52
CA ALA A 340 41.84 8.44 -15.24
C ALA A 340 42.18 7.29 -14.30
N GLY A 341 42.19 7.58 -13.00
CA GLY A 341 42.37 6.59 -11.94
C GLY A 341 41.87 7.12 -10.61
N THR A 342 41.83 6.26 -9.61
CA THR A 342 41.44 6.67 -8.26
C THR A 342 42.39 6.10 -7.23
N ALA A 343 42.94 6.95 -6.36
CA ALA A 343 43.69 6.51 -5.19
C ALA A 343 42.77 6.43 -3.96
N GLU A 344 42.70 5.26 -3.32
CA GLU A 344 41.84 4.98 -2.17
C GLU A 344 42.61 5.03 -0.84
N PHE A 345 41.96 5.59 0.18
CA PHE A 345 42.50 5.79 1.52
C PHE A 345 41.49 5.42 2.60
N LEU A 346 41.96 4.85 3.71
CA LEU A 346 41.20 4.81 4.96
C LEU A 346 41.58 6.00 5.82
N VAL A 347 40.59 6.72 6.34
CA VAL A 347 40.78 7.80 7.31
C VAL A 347 40.21 7.34 8.65
N ASP A 348 41.06 7.27 9.67
CA ASP A 348 40.61 6.90 11.01
C ASP A 348 39.98 8.07 11.78
N GLN A 349 39.43 7.78 12.96
CA GLN A 349 38.76 8.77 13.80
C GLN A 349 39.67 9.91 14.30
N GLN A 350 40.99 9.75 14.21
CA GLN A 350 41.97 10.76 14.60
C GLN A 350 42.43 11.62 13.41
N GLY A 351 41.83 11.43 12.23
CA GLY A 351 42.18 12.16 11.01
C GLY A 351 43.46 11.66 10.35
N ARG A 352 43.97 10.47 10.71
CA ARG A 352 45.13 9.88 10.02
C ARG A 352 44.65 9.11 8.80
N HIS A 353 45.25 9.37 7.64
CA HIS A 353 44.94 8.68 6.39
C HIS A 353 45.98 7.63 6.04
N TYR A 354 45.54 6.53 5.42
CA TYR A 354 46.38 5.42 5.02
C TYR A 354 45.97 4.94 3.62
N PHE A 355 46.93 4.89 2.70
CA PHE A 355 46.74 4.37 1.35
C PHE A 355 46.35 2.90 1.37
N ILE A 356 45.42 2.52 0.49
CA ILE A 356 44.95 1.13 0.31
C ILE A 356 45.34 0.62 -1.09
N GLU A 357 44.86 1.28 -2.14
CA GLU A 357 45.03 0.86 -3.53
C GLU A 357 44.85 2.04 -4.50
N ILE A 358 45.32 1.87 -5.74
CA ILE A 358 44.90 2.71 -6.87
C ILE A 358 44.09 1.83 -7.79
N ASN A 359 42.86 2.21 -8.10
CA ASN A 359 42.09 1.62 -9.18
C ASN A 359 42.55 2.23 -10.50
N PRO A 360 43.22 1.46 -11.39
CA PRO A 360 43.83 2.00 -12.60
C PRO A 360 42.80 2.21 -13.73
N ARG A 361 41.63 2.78 -13.42
CA ARG A 361 40.46 2.89 -14.32
C ARG A 361 39.46 3.94 -13.84
N ILE A 362 38.40 4.16 -14.62
CA ILE A 362 37.20 4.88 -14.16
C ILE A 362 36.45 4.04 -13.10
N GLN A 363 35.68 4.73 -12.24
CA GLN A 363 34.85 4.11 -11.21
C GLN A 363 33.37 4.44 -11.43
N VAL A 364 32.48 3.69 -10.76
CA VAL A 364 31.03 3.82 -10.96
C VAL A 364 30.52 5.18 -10.47
N GLU A 365 31.15 5.73 -9.44
CA GLU A 365 30.92 7.00 -8.76
C GLU A 365 31.67 8.20 -9.34
N HIS A 366 32.29 8.08 -10.52
CA HIS A 366 32.88 9.25 -11.20
C HIS A 366 31.85 10.37 -11.40
N THR A 367 30.57 10.02 -11.57
CA THR A 367 29.47 10.96 -11.85
C THR A 367 29.37 12.08 -10.83
N ILE A 368 29.56 11.80 -9.53
CA ILE A 368 29.46 12.84 -8.49
C ILE A 368 30.68 13.77 -8.48
N THR A 369 31.83 13.33 -8.97
CA THR A 369 32.98 14.20 -9.22
C THR A 369 32.74 15.12 -10.41
N GLU A 370 32.14 14.60 -11.48
CA GLU A 370 31.72 15.43 -12.62
C GLU A 370 30.70 16.48 -12.19
N GLU A 371 29.73 16.14 -11.33
CA GLU A 371 28.72 17.09 -10.85
C GLU A 371 29.32 18.25 -10.03
N ILE A 372 30.34 18.00 -9.20
CA ILE A 372 30.95 19.06 -8.38
C ILE A 372 32.02 19.86 -9.12
N THR A 373 32.65 19.30 -10.16
CA THR A 373 33.71 20.00 -10.92
C THR A 373 33.21 20.60 -12.23
N GLY A 374 32.24 19.95 -12.88
CA GLY A 374 31.82 20.24 -14.26
C GLY A 374 32.76 19.67 -15.32
N ILE A 375 33.68 18.78 -14.94
CA ILE A 375 34.64 18.14 -15.85
C ILE A 375 34.06 16.80 -16.29
N ASP A 376 33.94 16.57 -17.59
CA ASP A 376 33.61 15.25 -18.15
C ASP A 376 34.88 14.37 -18.14
N ILE A 377 34.90 13.42 -17.21
CA ILE A 377 36.05 12.55 -16.99
C ILE A 377 36.23 11.62 -18.18
N VAL A 378 35.14 11.04 -18.72
CA VAL A 378 35.21 10.12 -19.87
C VAL A 378 35.73 10.84 -21.12
N ALA A 379 35.34 12.11 -21.31
CA ALA A 379 35.84 12.90 -22.44
C ALA A 379 37.34 13.17 -22.30
N ALA A 380 37.80 13.47 -21.09
CA ALA A 380 39.23 13.60 -20.79
C ALA A 380 39.97 12.28 -21.04
N GLN A 381 39.40 11.13 -20.62
CA GLN A 381 40.01 9.82 -20.86
C GLN A 381 40.26 9.55 -22.34
N ILE A 382 39.25 9.79 -23.20
CA ILE A 382 39.36 9.57 -24.64
C ILE A 382 40.41 10.52 -25.23
N GLN A 383 40.35 11.81 -24.91
CA GLN A 383 41.28 12.80 -25.47
C GLN A 383 42.73 12.58 -25.02
N ILE A 384 42.96 12.23 -23.75
CA ILE A 384 44.29 11.87 -23.23
C ILE A 384 44.83 10.63 -23.95
N ALA A 385 43.98 9.61 -24.17
CA ALA A 385 44.38 8.43 -24.91
C ALA A 385 44.72 8.75 -26.38
N SER A 386 44.11 9.78 -26.97
CA SER A 386 44.48 10.33 -28.28
C SER A 386 45.73 11.24 -28.27
N GLY A 387 46.39 11.42 -27.12
CA GLY A 387 47.63 12.19 -26.98
C GLY A 387 47.45 13.67 -26.61
N VAL A 388 46.24 14.12 -26.26
CA VAL A 388 46.02 15.50 -25.80
C VAL A 388 46.54 15.68 -24.36
N THR A 389 47.26 16.77 -24.10
CA THR A 389 47.80 17.07 -22.76
C THR A 389 46.76 17.70 -21.85
N LEU A 390 46.95 17.63 -20.53
CA LEU A 390 46.06 18.28 -19.56
C LEU A 390 46.01 19.80 -19.76
N GLU A 391 47.12 20.42 -20.13
CA GLU A 391 47.18 21.85 -20.43
C GLU A 391 46.33 22.22 -21.66
N GLN A 392 46.37 21.40 -22.72
CA GLN A 392 45.52 21.59 -23.90
C GLN A 392 44.03 21.42 -23.58
N LEU A 393 43.68 20.57 -22.61
CA LEU A 393 42.32 20.43 -22.09
C LEU A 393 41.91 21.55 -21.12
N GLY A 394 42.82 22.46 -20.76
CA GLY A 394 42.58 23.50 -19.75
C GLY A 394 42.46 22.94 -18.33
N LEU A 395 42.96 21.73 -18.07
CA LEU A 395 42.85 21.01 -16.81
C LEU A 395 44.12 21.14 -15.97
N THR A 396 44.45 22.36 -15.55
CA THR A 396 45.49 22.63 -14.56
C THR A 396 44.89 22.68 -13.16
N GLN A 397 45.68 22.32 -12.12
CA GLN A 397 45.17 22.22 -10.75
C GLN A 397 44.55 23.53 -10.24
N GLU A 398 45.06 24.68 -10.70
CA GLU A 398 44.59 26.03 -10.35
C GLU A 398 43.21 26.38 -10.92
N HIS A 399 42.82 25.76 -12.04
CA HIS A 399 41.53 26.00 -12.72
C HIS A 399 40.45 24.99 -12.35
N ILE A 400 40.79 23.95 -11.58
CA ILE A 400 39.84 22.94 -11.11
C ILE A 400 39.17 23.45 -9.83
N HIS A 401 37.87 23.75 -9.92
CA HIS A 401 37.08 24.26 -8.80
C HIS A 401 35.96 23.31 -8.40
N ARG A 402 35.64 23.31 -7.11
CA ARG A 402 34.54 22.55 -6.53
C ARG A 402 33.29 23.42 -6.37
N ARG A 403 32.13 22.86 -6.71
CA ARG A 403 30.81 23.50 -6.54
C ARG A 403 29.85 22.57 -5.78
N GLY A 404 29.41 23.01 -4.61
CA GLY A 404 28.39 22.33 -3.83
C GLY A 404 28.79 20.91 -3.40
N PHE A 405 27.78 20.03 -3.35
CA PHE A 405 27.87 18.62 -3.02
C PHE A 405 27.08 17.79 -4.03
N ALA A 406 27.50 16.55 -4.25
CA ALA A 406 26.77 15.56 -5.00
C ALA A 406 26.73 14.22 -4.26
N ILE A 407 25.62 13.48 -4.42
CA ILE A 407 25.39 12.17 -3.81
C ILE A 407 24.95 11.21 -4.91
N GLN A 408 25.51 10.01 -4.94
CA GLN A 408 25.08 8.92 -5.81
C GLN A 408 24.36 7.84 -5.01
N CYS A 409 23.28 7.30 -5.57
CA CYS A 409 22.65 6.08 -5.11
C CYS A 409 22.42 5.15 -6.30
N ARG A 410 22.75 3.87 -6.10
CA ARG A 410 22.53 2.81 -7.10
C ARG A 410 21.18 2.16 -6.82
N ILE A 411 20.24 2.29 -7.75
CA ILE A 411 18.94 1.62 -7.65
C ILE A 411 19.09 0.24 -8.27
N THR A 412 18.92 -0.79 -7.45
CA THR A 412 19.11 -2.20 -7.82
C THR A 412 17.82 -2.99 -7.66
N THR A 413 17.78 -4.24 -8.16
CA THR A 413 16.68 -5.19 -7.90
C THR A 413 16.78 -5.94 -6.58
N GLU A 414 17.73 -5.58 -5.71
CA GLU A 414 17.97 -6.28 -4.46
C GLU A 414 16.86 -6.00 -3.44
N ASP A 415 16.28 -7.07 -2.90
CA ASP A 415 15.27 -6.97 -1.85
C ASP A 415 15.94 -6.95 -0.47
N ALA A 416 16.00 -5.77 0.15
CA ALA A 416 16.55 -5.61 1.49
C ALA A 416 15.81 -6.39 2.58
N SER A 417 14.55 -6.81 2.35
CA SER A 417 13.82 -7.69 3.27
C SER A 417 14.19 -9.17 3.12
N ALA A 418 14.90 -9.53 2.05
CA ALA A 418 15.39 -10.87 1.73
C ALA A 418 16.93 -10.89 1.62
N ASN A 419 17.62 -10.20 2.53
CA ASN A 419 19.09 -10.14 2.60
C ASN A 419 19.74 -9.70 1.28
N PHE A 420 19.13 -8.70 0.61
CA PHE A 420 19.58 -8.14 -0.67
C PHE A 420 19.67 -9.16 -1.82
N GLN A 421 18.87 -10.23 -1.79
CA GLN A 421 18.76 -11.12 -2.94
C GLN A 421 18.25 -10.34 -4.17
N PRO A 422 18.93 -10.40 -5.32
CA PRO A 422 18.47 -9.74 -6.55
C PRO A 422 17.18 -10.39 -7.07
N ASP A 423 16.16 -9.56 -7.29
CA ASP A 423 14.93 -9.97 -7.96
C ASP A 423 15.12 -10.00 -9.49
N THR A 424 14.33 -10.84 -10.16
CA THR A 424 14.38 -11.04 -11.62
C THR A 424 12.98 -11.00 -12.20
N GLY A 425 12.86 -10.65 -13.48
CA GLY A 425 11.56 -10.55 -14.13
C GLY A 425 11.45 -9.36 -15.07
N LYS A 426 10.22 -9.06 -15.47
CA LYS A 426 9.92 -7.99 -16.41
C LYS A 426 9.56 -6.71 -15.65
N ILE A 427 10.15 -5.59 -16.03
CA ILE A 427 9.72 -4.28 -15.54
C ILE A 427 8.42 -3.88 -16.26
N GLU A 428 7.31 -3.87 -15.53
CA GLU A 428 5.98 -3.50 -16.05
C GLU A 428 5.79 -1.98 -16.13
N VAL A 429 6.25 -1.28 -15.11
CA VAL A 429 6.19 0.18 -15.02
C VAL A 429 7.55 0.69 -14.64
N TYR A 430 8.05 1.65 -15.41
CA TYR A 430 9.24 2.41 -15.09
C TYR A 430 8.95 3.90 -15.27
N ARG A 431 8.96 4.66 -14.17
CA ARG A 431 8.98 6.12 -14.20
C ARG A 431 10.19 6.57 -13.40
N SER A 432 11.12 7.22 -14.08
CA SER A 432 12.30 7.81 -13.47
C SER A 432 12.01 9.16 -12.84
N ALA A 433 12.79 9.54 -11.84
CA ALA A 433 12.81 10.91 -11.34
C ALA A 433 13.46 11.88 -12.35
N GLY A 434 13.30 13.19 -12.13
CA GLY A 434 13.95 14.23 -12.94
C GLY A 434 14.14 15.54 -12.19
N GLY A 435 14.20 16.67 -12.89
CA GLY A 435 14.26 18.01 -12.29
C GLY A 435 15.68 18.51 -11.96
N ASN A 436 15.76 19.75 -11.47
CA ASN A 436 17.03 20.47 -11.29
C ASN A 436 18.03 19.74 -10.35
N GLY A 437 19.22 19.43 -10.86
CA GLY A 437 20.29 18.74 -10.14
C GLY A 437 20.01 17.26 -9.88
N VAL A 438 19.30 16.60 -10.81
CA VAL A 438 19.17 15.14 -10.86
C VAL A 438 19.75 14.65 -12.18
N ARG A 439 20.74 13.78 -12.09
CA ARG A 439 21.39 13.09 -13.20
C ARG A 439 21.10 11.60 -13.10
N LEU A 440 20.75 10.98 -14.23
CA LEU A 440 20.44 9.55 -14.32
C LEU A 440 21.29 8.85 -15.39
N ASP A 441 21.99 7.81 -14.95
CA ASP A 441 22.77 6.91 -15.80
C ASP A 441 22.12 5.51 -15.71
N ALA A 442 21.23 5.24 -16.67
CA ALA A 442 20.41 4.03 -16.68
C ALA A 442 21.13 2.85 -17.34
N SER A 443 21.04 1.68 -16.69
CA SER A 443 21.41 0.37 -17.24
C SER A 443 20.15 -0.29 -17.82
N SER A 444 19.56 -1.25 -17.12
CA SER A 444 18.33 -1.95 -17.50
C SER A 444 17.03 -1.26 -17.05
N GLY A 445 17.11 -0.03 -16.55
CA GLY A 445 15.95 0.74 -16.08
C GLY A 445 15.11 1.35 -17.20
N TYR A 446 14.23 0.56 -17.83
CA TYR A 446 13.21 1.04 -18.76
C TYR A 446 11.97 0.12 -18.78
N ALA A 447 10.85 0.65 -19.27
CA ALA A 447 9.60 -0.12 -19.33
C ALA A 447 9.73 -1.28 -20.31
N GLY A 448 9.36 -2.49 -19.88
CA GLY A 448 9.48 -3.72 -20.65
C GLY A 448 10.85 -4.40 -20.58
N ALA A 449 11.82 -3.84 -19.87
CA ALA A 449 13.12 -4.48 -19.68
C ALA A 449 12.98 -5.85 -18.98
N GLN A 450 13.77 -6.82 -19.44
CA GLN A 450 13.86 -8.15 -18.84
C GLN A 450 15.12 -8.21 -17.97
N ILE A 451 14.94 -8.29 -16.65
CA ILE A 451 16.03 -8.48 -15.70
C ILE A 451 16.36 -9.97 -15.62
N THR A 452 17.62 -10.30 -15.90
CA THR A 452 18.16 -11.66 -15.92
C THR A 452 19.06 -11.92 -14.71
N PRO A 453 19.24 -13.17 -14.28
CA PRO A 453 20.07 -13.50 -13.11
C PRO A 453 21.58 -13.54 -13.41
N HIS A 454 22.02 -13.16 -14.61
CA HIS A 454 23.39 -13.43 -15.09
C HIS A 454 24.40 -12.33 -14.73
N TYR A 455 23.92 -11.13 -14.39
CA TYR A 455 24.74 -9.93 -14.24
C TYR A 455 24.41 -9.21 -12.93
N ASP A 456 25.03 -8.04 -12.74
CA ASP A 456 24.71 -7.16 -11.63
C ASP A 456 23.24 -6.71 -11.64
N SER A 457 22.73 -6.42 -10.45
CA SER A 457 21.33 -6.06 -10.18
C SER A 457 20.99 -4.61 -10.51
N LEU A 458 21.89 -3.85 -11.13
CA LEU A 458 21.77 -2.41 -11.34
C LEU A 458 20.70 -2.06 -12.38
N LEU A 459 19.74 -1.22 -11.97
CA LEU A 459 18.74 -0.64 -12.87
C LEU A 459 19.17 0.74 -13.38
N VAL A 460 19.53 1.62 -12.45
CA VAL A 460 19.89 3.02 -12.74
C VAL A 460 20.73 3.60 -11.61
N LYS A 461 21.75 4.39 -11.96
CA LYS A 461 22.43 5.26 -11.01
C LYS A 461 21.70 6.59 -10.95
N CYS A 462 21.35 7.01 -9.75
CA CYS A 462 20.79 8.33 -9.51
C CYS A 462 21.85 9.16 -8.80
N SER A 463 22.32 10.22 -9.46
CA SER A 463 23.22 11.20 -8.89
C SER A 463 22.47 12.52 -8.74
N VAL A 464 22.65 13.19 -7.62
CA VAL A 464 22.03 14.51 -7.38
C VAL A 464 23.06 15.51 -6.91
N SER A 465 22.87 16.77 -7.28
CA SER A 465 23.75 17.87 -6.91
C SER A 465 22.99 19.01 -6.22
N GLY A 466 23.63 19.63 -5.22
CA GLY A 466 23.06 20.68 -4.39
C GLY A 466 24.12 21.63 -3.85
N ALA A 467 23.73 22.87 -3.53
CA ALA A 467 24.66 23.87 -2.99
C ALA A 467 25.24 23.48 -1.62
N THR A 468 24.54 22.64 -0.86
CA THR A 468 24.97 22.09 0.43
C THR A 468 24.68 20.59 0.49
N TYR A 469 25.37 19.87 1.36
CA TYR A 469 25.15 18.44 1.62
C TYR A 469 23.66 18.12 1.86
N GLU A 470 23.02 18.89 2.73
CA GLU A 470 21.60 18.70 3.06
C GLU A 470 20.66 18.98 1.89
N VAL A 471 21.00 19.91 0.99
CA VAL A 471 20.22 20.13 -0.24
C VAL A 471 20.38 18.93 -1.19
N ALA A 472 21.58 18.39 -1.35
CA ALA A 472 21.80 17.18 -2.15
C ALA A 472 21.04 15.98 -1.56
N ARG A 473 21.12 15.75 -0.24
CA ARG A 473 20.40 14.67 0.46
C ARG A 473 18.88 14.76 0.26
N ARG A 474 18.28 15.94 0.44
CA ARG A 474 16.84 16.15 0.20
C ARG A 474 16.44 15.94 -1.26
N LYS A 475 17.28 16.35 -2.21
CA LYS A 475 17.05 16.05 -3.64
C LYS A 475 17.10 14.55 -3.92
N MET A 476 18.03 13.80 -3.31
CA MET A 476 18.10 12.35 -3.45
C MET A 476 16.83 11.69 -2.90
N LEU A 477 16.41 12.07 -1.69
CA LEU A 477 15.16 11.56 -1.09
C LEU A 477 13.96 11.83 -1.98
N ARG A 478 13.83 13.05 -2.51
CA ARG A 478 12.77 13.40 -3.45
C ARG A 478 12.82 12.56 -4.72
N ALA A 479 14.00 12.37 -5.31
CA ALA A 479 14.18 11.55 -6.50
C ALA A 479 13.76 10.08 -6.24
N LEU A 480 14.24 9.48 -5.14
CA LEU A 480 13.86 8.12 -4.71
C LEU A 480 12.34 7.97 -4.50
N VAL A 481 11.68 8.97 -3.91
CA VAL A 481 10.22 8.98 -3.71
C VAL A 481 9.45 9.16 -5.02
N GLU A 482 10.03 9.76 -6.06
CA GLU A 482 9.39 9.91 -7.38
C GLU A 482 9.48 8.65 -8.24
N PHE A 483 10.54 7.84 -8.08
CA PHE A 483 10.70 6.60 -8.83
C PHE A 483 9.47 5.68 -8.68
N ARG A 484 8.95 5.19 -9.80
CA ARG A 484 7.92 4.14 -9.83
C ARG A 484 8.44 2.99 -10.67
N ILE A 485 8.90 1.95 -9.98
CA ILE A 485 9.35 0.70 -10.57
C ILE A 485 8.39 -0.40 -10.12
N ARG A 486 7.87 -1.19 -11.07
CA ARG A 486 6.93 -2.30 -10.86
C ARG A 486 7.31 -3.49 -11.71
N GLY A 487 6.94 -4.67 -11.26
CA GLY A 487 7.31 -5.96 -11.86
C GLY A 487 8.53 -6.62 -11.21
N VAL A 488 9.39 -5.84 -10.54
CA VAL A 488 10.50 -6.32 -9.70
C VAL A 488 10.59 -5.50 -8.41
N LYS A 489 11.17 -6.10 -7.36
CA LYS A 489 11.58 -5.42 -6.12
C LYS A 489 12.76 -4.49 -6.37
N THR A 490 12.98 -3.55 -5.44
CA THR A 490 14.09 -2.60 -5.51
C THR A 490 14.62 -2.27 -4.12
N ASN A 491 15.89 -1.87 -4.03
CA ASN A 491 16.53 -1.38 -2.80
C ASN A 491 16.09 0.06 -2.37
N ILE A 492 15.20 0.74 -3.11
CA ILE A 492 14.74 2.12 -2.80
C ILE A 492 14.27 2.30 -1.34
N PRO A 493 13.46 1.39 -0.73
CA PRO A 493 13.05 1.57 0.66
C PRO A 493 14.23 1.60 1.64
N PHE A 494 15.27 0.80 1.37
CA PHE A 494 16.50 0.79 2.16
C PHE A 494 17.26 2.11 1.98
N LEU A 495 17.43 2.60 0.75
CA LEU A 495 18.09 3.88 0.47
C LEU A 495 17.38 5.05 1.17
N ILE A 496 16.04 5.10 1.15
CA ILE A 496 15.28 6.12 1.89
C ILE A 496 15.56 6.03 3.39
N ARG A 497 15.61 4.80 3.95
CA ARG A 497 15.88 4.60 5.37
C ARG A 497 17.29 5.01 5.75
N LEU A 498 18.29 4.68 4.93
CA LEU A 498 19.68 5.08 5.08
C LEU A 498 19.82 6.61 5.08
N LEU A 499 19.27 7.27 4.07
CA LEU A 499 19.38 8.72 3.89
C LEU A 499 18.60 9.53 4.94
N THR A 500 17.61 8.92 5.62
CA THR A 500 16.86 9.55 6.71
C THR A 500 17.40 9.20 8.10
N HIS A 501 18.46 8.39 8.19
CA HIS A 501 19.06 8.04 9.47
C HIS A 501 19.89 9.23 10.02
N PRO A 502 19.82 9.54 11.33
CA PRO A 502 20.55 10.69 11.91
C PRO A 502 22.06 10.67 11.68
N VAL A 503 22.68 9.48 11.68
CA VAL A 503 24.12 9.32 11.41
C VAL A 503 24.47 9.77 9.99
N PHE A 504 23.69 9.33 8.99
CA PHE A 504 23.88 9.75 7.61
C PHE A 504 23.60 11.25 7.45
N GLU A 505 22.49 11.75 8.00
CA GLU A 505 22.14 13.18 7.96
C GLU A 505 23.24 14.08 8.55
N SER A 506 23.95 13.61 9.58
CA SER A 506 25.08 14.33 10.17
C SER A 506 26.41 14.21 9.40
N GLY A 507 26.47 13.40 8.34
CA GLY A 507 27.67 13.15 7.53
C GLY A 507 28.81 12.44 8.29
N LYS A 508 28.50 11.70 9.35
CA LYS A 508 29.47 11.00 10.23
C LYS A 508 29.43 9.48 10.04
N THR A 509 29.45 9.04 8.79
CA THR A 509 29.39 7.62 8.42
C THR A 509 30.77 6.96 8.48
N TRP A 510 30.79 5.64 8.66
CA TRP A 510 31.98 4.78 8.63
C TRP A 510 31.66 3.49 7.86
N THR A 511 32.68 2.71 7.51
CA THR A 511 32.54 1.56 6.59
C THR A 511 31.62 0.44 7.09
N THR A 512 31.47 0.26 8.41
CA THR A 512 30.57 -0.76 9.00
C THR A 512 29.23 -0.21 9.45
N PHE A 513 28.90 1.05 9.14
CA PHE A 513 27.67 1.70 9.63
C PHE A 513 26.39 0.90 9.30
N ILE A 514 26.30 0.32 8.11
CA ILE A 514 25.13 -0.49 7.71
C ILE A 514 25.03 -1.76 8.55
N ASP A 515 26.16 -2.45 8.78
CA ASP A 515 26.23 -3.68 9.57
C ASP A 515 25.92 -3.42 11.05
N ASP A 516 26.34 -2.27 11.56
CA ASP A 516 26.18 -1.85 12.96
C ASP A 516 24.77 -1.32 13.28
N THR A 517 23.89 -1.14 12.27
CA THR A 517 22.62 -0.41 12.40
C THR A 517 21.39 -1.22 11.93
N PRO A 518 20.92 -2.22 12.71
CA PRO A 518 19.81 -3.10 12.33
C PRO A 518 18.47 -2.39 12.03
N GLU A 519 18.25 -1.18 12.57
CA GLU A 519 17.06 -0.38 12.32
C GLU A 519 16.93 0.16 10.89
N LEU A 520 18.00 0.08 10.08
CA LEU A 520 17.95 0.36 8.64
C LEU A 520 17.08 -0.65 7.88
N PHE A 521 16.85 -1.83 8.45
CA PHE A 521 16.06 -2.91 7.86
C PHE A 521 14.58 -2.88 8.24
N LYS A 522 14.15 -1.91 9.07
CA LYS A 522 12.73 -1.61 9.31
C LYS A 522 12.18 -0.78 8.16
N LEU A 523 11.98 -1.44 7.01
CA LEU A 523 11.66 -0.79 5.73
C LEU A 523 10.29 -0.12 5.75
N VAL A 524 10.20 1.05 5.09
CA VAL A 524 8.94 1.76 4.88
C VAL A 524 8.21 1.15 3.68
N THR A 525 6.97 0.69 3.87
CA THR A 525 6.14 0.14 2.79
C THR A 525 5.12 1.17 2.30
N SER A 526 4.97 1.28 0.98
CA SER A 526 3.89 2.05 0.37
C SER A 526 2.61 1.23 0.36
N GLN A 527 1.47 1.84 0.71
CA GLN A 527 0.17 1.16 0.74
C GLN A 527 -0.37 0.72 -0.64
N ASN A 528 0.22 1.24 -1.74
CA ASN A 528 -0.13 0.92 -3.13
C ASN A 528 -1.65 1.02 -3.46
N ARG A 529 -2.33 2.03 -2.88
CA ARG A 529 -3.80 2.17 -2.92
C ARG A 529 -4.38 2.18 -4.34
N ALA A 530 -3.78 2.96 -5.25
CA ALA A 530 -4.27 3.08 -6.63
C ALA A 530 -4.23 1.75 -7.39
N GLN A 531 -3.16 0.95 -7.22
CA GLN A 531 -3.06 -0.35 -7.88
C GLN A 531 -4.08 -1.34 -7.31
N LYS A 532 -4.29 -1.36 -5.99
CA LYS A 532 -5.33 -2.20 -5.37
C LYS A 532 -6.72 -1.85 -5.88
N LEU A 533 -7.01 -0.54 -6.03
CA LEU A 533 -8.28 -0.08 -6.59
C LEU A 533 -8.43 -0.46 -8.06
N LEU A 534 -7.39 -0.27 -8.88
CA LEU A 534 -7.41 -0.67 -10.29
C LEU A 534 -7.53 -2.19 -10.45
N ALA A 535 -6.89 -2.97 -9.58
CA ALA A 535 -7.02 -4.42 -9.57
C ALA A 535 -8.47 -4.84 -9.24
N TYR A 536 -9.08 -4.23 -8.21
CA TYR A 536 -10.48 -4.49 -7.86
C TYR A 536 -11.43 -4.10 -9.00
N LEU A 537 -11.27 -2.92 -9.59
CA LEU A 537 -12.10 -2.47 -10.72
C LEU A 537 -11.91 -3.34 -11.96
N GLY A 538 -10.66 -3.76 -12.23
CA GLY A 538 -10.35 -4.68 -13.32
C GLY A 538 -10.97 -6.06 -13.12
N ASP A 539 -10.91 -6.59 -11.89
CA ASP A 539 -11.54 -7.86 -11.52
C ASP A 539 -13.06 -7.79 -11.71
N VAL A 540 -13.72 -6.75 -11.19
CA VAL A 540 -15.17 -6.56 -11.35
C VAL A 540 -15.55 -6.38 -12.82
N ALA A 541 -14.75 -5.68 -13.61
CA ALA A 541 -15.02 -5.47 -15.04
C ALA A 541 -14.88 -6.75 -15.87
N VAL A 542 -13.97 -7.65 -15.50
CA VAL A 542 -13.71 -8.91 -16.24
C VAL A 542 -14.59 -10.06 -15.74
N ASN A 543 -14.69 -10.21 -14.42
CA ASN A 543 -15.33 -11.36 -13.76
C ASN A 543 -16.75 -11.06 -13.26
N GLY A 544 -17.20 -9.81 -13.36
CA GLY A 544 -18.48 -9.37 -12.79
C GLY A 544 -18.44 -9.23 -11.26
N SER A 545 -19.61 -9.01 -10.65
CA SER A 545 -19.71 -8.90 -9.19
C SER A 545 -19.54 -10.26 -8.52
N SER A 546 -18.63 -10.35 -7.56
CA SER A 546 -18.45 -11.50 -6.67
C SER A 546 -19.24 -11.38 -5.35
N ILE A 547 -20.10 -10.36 -5.22
CA ILE A 547 -20.83 -10.09 -3.99
C ILE A 547 -21.93 -11.14 -3.77
N LYS A 548 -21.81 -11.89 -2.66
CA LYS A 548 -22.78 -12.93 -2.30
C LYS A 548 -24.18 -12.37 -2.07
N GLY A 549 -25.17 -13.02 -2.68
CA GLY A 549 -26.58 -12.66 -2.58
C GLY A 549 -27.03 -11.59 -3.57
N GLN A 550 -26.13 -11.07 -4.42
CA GLN A 550 -26.49 -10.13 -5.47
C GLN A 550 -27.15 -10.87 -6.65
N MET A 551 -28.35 -10.43 -7.03
CA MET A 551 -29.11 -10.94 -8.18
C MET A 551 -29.15 -9.86 -9.27
N GLY A 552 -28.30 -10.01 -10.30
CA GLY A 552 -28.18 -9.03 -11.39
C GLY A 552 -27.36 -7.79 -11.02
N GLU A 553 -27.38 -6.78 -11.88
CA GLU A 553 -26.64 -5.53 -11.66
C GLU A 553 -27.39 -4.54 -10.76
N PRO A 554 -26.69 -3.61 -10.08
CA PRO A 554 -27.32 -2.47 -9.44
C PRO A 554 -28.19 -1.67 -10.43
N GLY A 555 -29.37 -1.25 -9.98
CA GLY A 555 -30.38 -0.63 -10.85
C GLY A 555 -30.10 0.83 -11.19
N LEU A 556 -29.52 1.59 -10.24
CA LEU A 556 -29.19 2.99 -10.45
C LEU A 556 -27.84 3.13 -11.18
N LYS A 557 -27.84 3.87 -12.30
CA LYS A 557 -26.65 4.04 -13.17
C LYS A 557 -26.02 5.44 -13.10
N THR A 558 -26.59 6.33 -12.30
CA THR A 558 -26.14 7.71 -12.09
C THR A 558 -25.96 7.99 -10.60
N ASP A 559 -25.32 9.10 -10.26
CA ASP A 559 -25.26 9.53 -8.86
C ASP A 559 -26.66 9.90 -8.36
N ALA A 560 -26.94 9.60 -7.09
CA ALA A 560 -28.20 9.94 -6.45
C ALA A 560 -28.27 11.45 -6.18
N ILE A 561 -29.43 12.05 -6.45
CA ILE A 561 -29.66 13.48 -6.22
C ILE A 561 -29.92 13.72 -4.73
N ILE A 562 -29.13 14.61 -4.11
CA ILE A 562 -29.32 15.05 -2.73
C ILE A 562 -30.39 16.17 -2.71
N PRO A 563 -31.46 16.04 -1.91
CA PRO A 563 -32.56 16.99 -1.83
C PRO A 563 -32.18 18.24 -1.03
N SER A 564 -32.89 19.34 -1.24
CA SER A 564 -32.83 20.50 -0.33
C SER A 564 -33.82 20.33 0.82
N ILE A 565 -33.42 20.73 2.04
CA ILE A 565 -34.27 20.69 3.24
C ILE A 565 -34.89 22.06 3.49
N LYS A 566 -36.18 22.09 3.84
CA LYS A 566 -36.93 23.31 4.16
C LYS A 566 -36.75 23.75 5.60
N ASP A 567 -36.73 25.06 5.81
CA ASP A 567 -36.83 25.64 7.14
C ASP A 567 -38.24 25.40 7.69
N THR A 568 -38.32 24.82 8.89
CA THR A 568 -39.59 24.52 9.55
C THR A 568 -40.31 25.78 10.04
N ALA A 569 -39.57 26.86 10.31
CA ALA A 569 -40.12 28.16 10.70
C ALA A 569 -40.54 29.01 9.48
N ASP A 570 -39.90 28.81 8.32
CA ASP A 570 -40.23 29.50 7.06
C ASP A 570 -40.09 28.53 5.86
N PRO A 571 -41.17 27.78 5.52
CA PRO A 571 -41.15 26.77 4.45
C PRO A 571 -40.82 27.32 3.05
N THR A 572 -40.80 28.65 2.86
CA THR A 572 -40.39 29.28 1.60
C THR A 572 -38.88 29.24 1.39
N LYS A 573 -38.09 28.98 2.44
CA LYS A 573 -36.62 28.96 2.41
C LYS A 573 -36.06 27.55 2.56
N ASN A 574 -34.91 27.33 1.95
CA ASN A 574 -34.11 26.13 2.13
C ASN A 574 -33.05 26.39 3.21
N ILE A 575 -32.77 25.37 4.03
CA ILE A 575 -31.66 25.37 4.98
C ILE A 575 -30.36 25.14 4.21
N ASP A 576 -29.28 25.82 4.64
CA ASP A 576 -27.92 25.51 4.20
C ASP A 576 -27.42 24.25 4.89
N THR A 577 -27.27 23.16 4.12
CA THR A 577 -26.79 21.85 4.60
C THR A 577 -25.30 21.63 4.35
N SER A 578 -24.54 22.69 4.01
CA SER A 578 -23.07 22.60 3.89
C SER A 578 -22.42 22.12 5.19
N GLU A 579 -22.98 22.53 6.33
CA GLU A 579 -22.62 22.10 7.69
C GLU A 579 -23.77 21.34 8.37
N PRO A 580 -23.46 20.38 9.26
CA PRO A 580 -24.49 19.59 9.94
C PRO A 580 -25.19 20.38 11.05
N CYS A 581 -26.43 20.01 11.37
CA CYS A 581 -27.19 20.64 12.43
C CYS A 581 -26.54 20.38 13.79
N GLN A 582 -26.44 21.41 14.63
CA GLN A 582 -25.79 21.34 15.95
C GLN A 582 -26.78 21.22 17.11
N LYS A 583 -28.09 21.37 16.85
CA LYS A 583 -29.15 21.40 17.85
C LYS A 583 -30.07 20.20 17.70
N GLY A 584 -30.31 19.50 18.80
CA GLY A 584 -31.16 18.31 18.84
C GLY A 584 -31.06 17.58 20.18
N TRP A 585 -31.73 16.44 20.25
CA TRP A 585 -31.89 15.64 21.46
C TRP A 585 -30.58 15.13 22.08
N ARG A 586 -29.53 14.94 21.28
CA ARG A 586 -28.22 14.51 21.77
C ARG A 586 -27.55 15.54 22.66
N ASN A 587 -27.81 16.84 22.44
CA ASN A 587 -27.21 17.86 23.27
C ASN A 587 -27.54 17.66 24.76
N ILE A 588 -28.71 17.11 25.08
CA ILE A 588 -29.10 16.77 26.45
C ILE A 588 -28.21 15.66 27.02
N ILE A 589 -27.96 14.60 26.26
CA ILE A 589 -27.07 13.50 26.69
C ILE A 589 -25.66 14.04 26.96
N VAL A 590 -25.12 14.84 26.04
CA VAL A 590 -23.74 15.35 26.13
C VAL A 590 -23.58 16.39 27.25
N ASN A 591 -24.58 17.24 27.46
CA ASN A 591 -24.48 18.34 28.43
C ASN A 591 -24.95 17.96 29.84
N GLU A 592 -25.95 17.08 29.94
CA GLU A 592 -26.71 16.82 31.17
C GLU A 592 -26.81 15.33 31.54
N GLY A 593 -26.42 14.42 30.64
CA GLY A 593 -26.34 12.98 30.88
C GLY A 593 -27.61 12.17 30.58
N PRO A 594 -27.53 10.83 30.65
CA PRO A 594 -28.62 9.91 30.31
C PRO A 594 -29.93 10.09 31.09
N GLU A 595 -29.85 10.42 32.39
CA GLU A 595 -31.04 10.61 33.23
C GLU A 595 -31.80 11.88 32.89
N ALA A 596 -31.08 12.96 32.53
CA ALA A 596 -31.70 14.20 32.06
C ALA A 596 -32.40 13.98 30.71
N PHE A 597 -31.77 13.20 29.83
CA PHE A 597 -32.36 12.79 28.56
C PHE A 597 -33.66 12.00 28.76
N ALA A 598 -33.68 10.99 29.64
CA ALA A 598 -34.89 10.23 29.98
C ALA A 598 -36.03 11.13 30.50
N LYS A 599 -35.71 12.06 31.41
CA LYS A 599 -36.69 13.02 31.93
C LYS A 599 -37.23 13.96 30.85
N ALA A 600 -36.37 14.42 29.95
CA ALA A 600 -36.75 15.30 28.85
C ALA A 600 -37.72 14.60 27.88
N ILE A 601 -37.51 13.32 27.59
CA ILE A 601 -38.41 12.51 26.77
C ILE A 601 -39.78 12.44 27.43
N ARG A 602 -39.85 12.08 28.71
CA ARG A 602 -41.13 11.96 29.41
C ARG A 602 -41.88 13.29 29.53
N ALA A 603 -41.15 14.41 29.58
CA ALA A 603 -41.72 15.75 29.62
C ALA A 603 -42.22 16.25 28.25
N TYR A 604 -41.81 15.62 27.15
CA TYR A 604 -42.28 15.97 25.81
C TYR A 604 -43.76 15.65 25.67
N LYS A 605 -44.55 16.61 25.16
CA LYS A 605 -46.01 16.47 25.09
C LYS A 605 -46.49 15.64 23.90
N GLY A 606 -45.67 15.50 22.86
CA GLY A 606 -45.98 14.70 21.69
C GLY A 606 -45.41 13.28 21.79
N CYS A 607 -45.45 12.55 20.68
CA CYS A 607 -44.72 11.30 20.52
C CYS A 607 -43.47 11.58 19.66
N LEU A 608 -42.29 11.15 20.11
CA LEU A 608 -41.07 11.22 19.32
C LEU A 608 -40.97 10.00 18.39
N ILE A 609 -40.08 10.08 17.40
CA ILE A 609 -39.79 8.95 16.51
C ILE A 609 -38.31 8.57 16.56
N MET A 610 -38.06 7.27 16.43
CA MET A 610 -36.75 6.76 16.05
C MET A 610 -36.78 6.36 14.58
N ASP A 611 -35.82 6.85 13.79
CA ASP A 611 -35.65 6.43 12.41
C ASP A 611 -34.77 5.17 12.31
N THR A 612 -35.31 4.09 11.74
CA THR A 612 -34.60 2.81 11.54
C THR A 612 -34.01 2.64 10.14
N THR A 613 -34.11 3.66 9.29
CA THR A 613 -33.69 3.61 7.88
C THR A 613 -32.24 3.14 7.72
N TRP A 614 -31.34 3.56 8.61
CA TRP A 614 -29.90 3.25 8.53
C TRP A 614 -29.51 1.89 9.13
N ARG A 615 -30.46 1.14 9.71
CA ARG A 615 -30.20 -0.16 10.35
C ARG A 615 -31.28 -1.19 10.03
N ASP A 616 -32.42 -1.17 10.72
CA ASP A 616 -33.39 -2.27 10.65
C ASP A 616 -34.12 -2.34 9.31
N ALA A 617 -34.35 -1.19 8.68
CA ALA A 617 -35.09 -1.13 7.42
C ALA A 617 -34.37 -1.89 6.30
N HIS A 618 -33.11 -1.56 6.04
CA HIS A 618 -32.31 -2.26 5.02
C HIS A 618 -31.88 -3.66 5.47
N GLN A 619 -31.79 -3.92 6.79
CA GLN A 619 -31.63 -5.29 7.29
C GLN A 619 -32.83 -6.17 6.92
N SER A 620 -34.04 -5.61 6.95
CA SER A 620 -35.29 -6.32 6.67
C SER A 620 -35.59 -6.47 5.18
N LEU A 621 -35.28 -5.44 4.39
CA LEU A 621 -35.64 -5.36 2.96
C LEU A 621 -34.50 -5.73 2.00
N LEU A 622 -33.25 -5.41 2.37
CA LEU A 622 -32.10 -5.39 1.47
C LEU A 622 -30.93 -6.23 2.00
N ALA A 623 -31.21 -7.24 2.83
CA ALA A 623 -30.21 -8.15 3.41
C ALA A 623 -29.03 -7.43 4.10
N THR A 624 -29.28 -6.26 4.69
CA THR A 624 -28.29 -5.43 5.38
C THR A 624 -27.19 -4.88 4.47
N ARG A 625 -27.44 -4.76 3.16
CA ARG A 625 -26.39 -4.43 2.16
C ARG A 625 -26.12 -2.94 1.97
N MET A 626 -26.85 -2.07 2.64
CA MET A 626 -26.69 -0.62 2.50
C MET A 626 -25.34 -0.16 3.06
N ARG A 627 -24.60 0.63 2.27
CA ARG A 627 -23.21 1.00 2.51
C ARG A 627 -23.06 2.34 3.22
N THR A 628 -21.89 2.53 3.84
CA THR A 628 -21.54 3.76 4.57
C THR A 628 -21.65 5.01 3.69
N VAL A 629 -21.23 4.91 2.43
CA VAL A 629 -21.23 6.05 1.49
C VAL A 629 -22.63 6.62 1.25
N ASP A 630 -23.65 5.77 1.16
CA ASP A 630 -25.02 6.22 0.86
C ASP A 630 -25.67 6.86 2.10
N MET A 631 -25.36 6.34 3.29
CA MET A 631 -25.80 6.98 4.55
C MET A 631 -25.09 8.33 4.76
N ALA A 632 -23.78 8.40 4.51
CA ALA A 632 -22.98 9.60 4.69
C ALA A 632 -23.39 10.74 3.74
N ASN A 633 -23.77 10.40 2.50
CA ASN A 633 -24.14 11.39 1.48
C ASN A 633 -25.40 12.20 1.83
N ILE A 634 -26.31 11.67 2.66
CA ILE A 634 -27.57 12.32 3.05
C ILE A 634 -27.58 12.74 4.54
N ALA A 635 -26.51 12.46 5.27
CA ALA A 635 -26.48 12.57 6.72
C ALA A 635 -26.73 14.01 7.23
N LYS A 636 -26.21 15.03 6.54
CA LYS A 636 -26.39 16.43 6.96
C LYS A 636 -27.83 16.88 6.77
N GLU A 637 -28.44 16.51 5.65
CA GLU A 637 -29.85 16.73 5.36
C GLU A 637 -30.73 16.03 6.39
N THR A 638 -30.44 14.76 6.72
CA THR A 638 -31.12 14.03 7.79
C THR A 638 -30.97 14.72 9.15
N SER A 639 -29.77 15.20 9.48
CA SER A 639 -29.47 15.92 10.73
C SER A 639 -30.33 17.17 10.92
N HIS A 640 -30.62 17.91 9.85
CA HIS A 640 -31.52 19.07 9.87
C HIS A 640 -33.00 18.66 9.83
N ALA A 641 -33.38 17.79 8.90
CA ALA A 641 -34.76 17.38 8.66
C ALA A 641 -35.38 16.67 9.86
N LEU A 642 -34.60 15.83 10.54
CA LEU A 642 -35.03 15.03 11.68
C LEU A 642 -34.45 15.56 13.01
N GLN A 643 -34.21 16.87 13.12
CA GLN A 643 -33.62 17.47 14.35
C GLN A 643 -34.39 17.15 15.65
N ASN A 644 -35.70 16.87 15.55
CA ASN A 644 -36.55 16.50 16.69
C ASN A 644 -36.76 14.98 16.85
N ALA A 645 -36.04 14.14 16.10
CA ALA A 645 -36.08 12.69 16.29
C ALA A 645 -35.42 12.31 17.62
N TYR A 646 -35.98 11.29 18.28
CA TYR A 646 -35.43 10.71 19.50
C TYR A 646 -34.04 10.13 19.24
N SER A 647 -33.86 9.40 18.13
CA SER A 647 -32.57 8.86 17.70
C SER A 647 -32.60 8.41 16.23
N LEU A 648 -31.41 8.17 15.67
CA LEU A 648 -31.23 7.41 14.43
C LEU A 648 -30.65 6.03 14.80
N GLU A 649 -31.34 4.97 14.44
CA GLU A 649 -30.80 3.63 14.56
C GLU A 649 -29.91 3.33 13.34
N CYS A 650 -28.60 3.26 13.57
CA CYS A 650 -27.62 3.17 12.48
C CYS A 650 -26.58 2.06 12.67
N TRP A 651 -26.67 1.29 13.77
CA TRP A 651 -25.62 0.38 14.18
C TRP A 651 -26.14 -0.82 14.98
N GLY A 652 -25.29 -1.81 15.19
CA GLY A 652 -25.69 -3.06 15.84
C GLY A 652 -26.58 -3.95 14.94
N GLY A 653 -27.25 -4.93 15.54
CA GLY A 653 -27.91 -5.99 14.77
C GLY A 653 -26.92 -6.69 13.81
N ALA A 654 -27.34 -6.94 12.57
CA ALA A 654 -26.50 -7.60 11.57
C ALA A 654 -25.45 -6.68 10.91
N THR A 655 -25.56 -5.36 11.09
CA THR A 655 -24.73 -4.39 10.35
C THR A 655 -23.24 -4.56 10.63
N PHE A 656 -22.87 -4.94 11.85
CA PHE A 656 -21.47 -5.08 12.26
C PHE A 656 -20.74 -6.18 11.46
N ASP A 657 -21.29 -7.40 11.43
CA ASP A 657 -20.73 -8.51 10.65
C ASP A 657 -20.85 -8.26 9.15
N VAL A 658 -22.01 -7.78 8.68
CA VAL A 658 -22.26 -7.62 7.26
C VAL A 658 -21.35 -6.59 6.60
N ALA A 659 -21.08 -5.47 7.30
CA ALA A 659 -20.13 -4.46 6.84
C ALA A 659 -18.76 -5.08 6.53
N MET A 660 -18.20 -5.86 7.46
CA MET A 660 -16.89 -6.47 7.28
C MET A 660 -16.92 -7.63 6.28
N ARG A 661 -17.91 -8.53 6.41
CA ARG A 661 -17.96 -9.81 5.69
C ARG A 661 -18.33 -9.65 4.22
N PHE A 662 -19.21 -8.70 3.91
CA PHE A 662 -19.83 -8.62 2.58
C PHE A 662 -19.64 -7.27 1.89
N LEU A 663 -19.50 -6.18 2.67
CA LEU A 663 -19.29 -4.84 2.12
C LEU A 663 -17.80 -4.45 2.11
N TYR A 664 -16.96 -5.22 2.80
CA TYR A 664 -15.53 -4.99 2.97
C TYR A 664 -15.22 -3.60 3.54
N GLU A 665 -16.06 -3.14 4.48
CA GLU A 665 -15.91 -1.86 5.17
C GLU A 665 -15.92 -2.03 6.70
N ASP A 666 -15.33 -1.08 7.41
CA ASP A 666 -15.23 -1.11 8.87
C ASP A 666 -16.50 -0.48 9.49
N PRO A 667 -17.30 -1.23 10.27
CA PRO A 667 -18.46 -0.66 10.95
C PRO A 667 -18.07 0.44 11.94
N TRP A 668 -16.88 0.41 12.54
CA TRP A 668 -16.43 1.47 13.45
C TRP A 668 -16.18 2.78 12.72
N ASP A 669 -15.62 2.70 11.51
CA ASP A 669 -15.41 3.87 10.66
C ASP A 669 -16.76 4.46 10.18
N ARG A 670 -17.74 3.59 9.87
CA ARG A 670 -19.13 4.01 9.64
C ARG A 670 -19.68 4.80 10.82
N LEU A 671 -19.59 4.28 12.04
CA LEU A 671 -20.13 4.96 13.23
C LEU A 671 -19.48 6.34 13.44
N ARG A 672 -18.15 6.43 13.37
CA ARG A 672 -17.43 7.70 13.52
C ARG A 672 -17.76 8.71 12.42
N THR A 673 -17.87 8.23 11.18
CA THR A 673 -18.23 9.07 10.02
C THR A 673 -19.64 9.64 10.19
N LEU A 674 -20.62 8.80 10.50
CA LEU A 674 -22.01 9.24 10.71
C LEU A 674 -22.13 10.17 11.92
N ARG A 675 -21.41 9.90 13.01
CA ARG A 675 -21.37 10.77 14.19
C ARG A 675 -20.87 12.18 13.86
N ALA A 676 -19.85 12.30 13.02
CA ALA A 676 -19.32 13.59 12.61
C ALA A 676 -20.31 14.37 11.75
N LEU A 677 -21.08 13.68 10.91
CA LEU A 677 -22.04 14.27 9.98
C LEU A 677 -23.42 14.52 10.58
N VAL A 678 -23.76 13.85 11.67
CA VAL A 678 -24.97 14.07 12.47
C VAL A 678 -24.50 14.26 13.90
N PRO A 679 -24.25 15.46 14.41
CA PRO A 679 -23.77 15.67 15.79
C PRO A 679 -24.89 15.94 16.80
N ASN A 680 -26.12 16.18 16.34
CA ASN A 680 -27.27 16.63 17.12
C ASN A 680 -28.32 15.55 17.47
N ILE A 681 -28.46 14.51 16.65
CA ILE A 681 -29.41 13.41 16.90
C ILE A 681 -28.66 12.26 17.60
N PRO A 682 -29.22 11.64 18.65
CA PRO A 682 -28.60 10.47 19.27
C PRO A 682 -28.45 9.33 18.27
N LEU A 683 -27.29 8.66 18.27
CA LEU A 683 -27.10 7.43 17.49
C LEU A 683 -27.41 6.22 18.37
N GLN A 684 -28.24 5.32 17.85
CA GLN A 684 -28.74 4.15 18.55
C GLN A 684 -28.27 2.85 17.88
N ALA A 685 -27.98 1.85 18.72
CA ALA A 685 -27.65 0.50 18.28
C ALA A 685 -28.50 -0.56 18.98
N LEU A 686 -28.84 -1.60 18.23
CA LEU A 686 -29.42 -2.83 18.77
C LEU A 686 -28.29 -3.76 19.24
N VAL A 687 -28.25 -4.04 20.54
CA VAL A 687 -27.17 -4.80 21.19
C VAL A 687 -27.76 -5.96 21.99
N ARG A 688 -27.20 -7.17 21.81
CA ARG A 688 -27.57 -8.34 22.60
C ARG A 688 -26.84 -8.31 23.94
N GLY A 689 -27.57 -8.47 25.05
CA GLY A 689 -27.01 -8.32 26.39
C GLY A 689 -25.76 -9.16 26.65
N ALA A 690 -25.82 -10.46 26.36
CA ALA A 690 -24.72 -11.38 26.64
C ALA A 690 -23.64 -11.46 25.53
N ASN A 691 -23.83 -10.83 24.37
CA ASN A 691 -22.97 -11.07 23.21
C ASN A 691 -22.64 -9.83 22.37
N ALA A 692 -23.11 -8.66 22.80
CA ALA A 692 -23.02 -7.40 22.07
C ALA A 692 -23.58 -7.51 20.63
N VAL A 693 -22.71 -7.63 19.64
CA VAL A 693 -23.03 -7.72 18.20
C VAL A 693 -22.55 -9.03 17.57
N GLY A 694 -22.05 -9.97 18.37
CA GLY A 694 -21.52 -11.24 17.89
C GLY A 694 -22.52 -12.41 17.93
N TYR A 695 -22.06 -13.57 17.45
CA TYR A 695 -22.89 -14.77 17.24
C TYR A 695 -22.61 -15.91 18.22
N THR A 696 -21.61 -15.78 19.10
CA THR A 696 -21.24 -16.77 20.13
C THR A 696 -21.12 -16.10 21.49
N SER A 697 -21.07 -16.88 22.57
CA SER A 697 -20.89 -16.37 23.93
C SER A 697 -19.49 -15.78 24.11
N TYR A 698 -19.41 -14.61 24.72
CA TYR A 698 -18.15 -13.94 25.03
C TYR A 698 -18.01 -13.77 26.54
N PRO A 699 -16.78 -13.75 27.07
CA PRO A 699 -16.58 -13.41 28.47
C PRO A 699 -17.01 -11.97 28.76
N ASP A 700 -17.51 -11.71 29.97
CA ASP A 700 -18.09 -10.42 30.37
C ASP A 700 -17.20 -9.23 30.03
N ASN A 701 -15.88 -9.34 30.24
CA ASN A 701 -14.91 -8.28 29.97
C ASN A 701 -14.93 -7.81 28.50
N ALA A 702 -15.25 -8.69 27.56
CA ALA A 702 -15.40 -8.31 26.15
C ALA A 702 -16.64 -7.44 25.93
N ILE A 703 -17.73 -7.68 26.65
CA ILE A 703 -18.95 -6.87 26.57
C ILE A 703 -18.72 -5.48 27.16
N TYR A 704 -18.01 -5.37 28.29
CA TYR A 704 -17.61 -4.08 28.85
C TYR A 704 -16.71 -3.28 27.90
N GLU A 705 -15.68 -3.92 27.32
CA GLU A 705 -14.77 -3.24 26.41
C GLU A 705 -15.47 -2.84 25.10
N PHE A 706 -16.37 -3.67 24.57
CA PHE A 706 -17.20 -3.32 23.41
C PHE A 706 -18.04 -2.07 23.69
N SER A 707 -18.77 -2.04 24.80
CA SER A 707 -19.64 -0.90 25.15
C SER A 707 -18.83 0.38 25.34
N LYS A 708 -17.67 0.30 25.99
CA LYS A 708 -16.73 1.42 26.14
C LYS A 708 -16.28 1.94 24.77
N LYS A 709 -15.84 1.06 23.88
CA LYS A 709 -15.40 1.43 22.52
C LYS A 709 -16.53 2.03 21.69
N ALA A 710 -17.77 1.53 21.84
CA ALA A 710 -18.95 2.04 21.17
C ALA A 710 -19.24 3.50 21.56
N VAL A 711 -19.19 3.83 22.86
CA VAL A 711 -19.35 5.22 23.32
C VAL A 711 -18.18 6.10 22.84
N GLU A 712 -16.93 5.63 22.95
CA GLU A 712 -15.75 6.36 22.43
C GLU A 712 -15.85 6.67 20.93
N ALA A 713 -16.51 5.80 20.16
CA ALA A 713 -16.73 5.98 18.73
C ALA A 713 -17.95 6.86 18.38
N GLY A 714 -18.79 7.20 19.36
CA GLY A 714 -19.91 8.13 19.21
C GLY A 714 -21.32 7.51 19.29
N LEU A 715 -21.45 6.27 19.79
CA LEU A 715 -22.76 5.69 20.09
C LEU A 715 -23.33 6.29 21.37
N ASP A 716 -24.62 6.68 21.35
CA ASP A 716 -25.27 7.31 22.50
C ASP A 716 -26.27 6.37 23.20
N ILE A 717 -27.05 5.58 22.44
CA ILE A 717 -28.14 4.75 22.98
C ILE A 717 -27.92 3.26 22.69
N PHE A 718 -27.96 2.45 23.75
CA PHE A 718 -27.89 1.00 23.71
C PHE A 718 -29.29 0.42 23.93
N ARG A 719 -29.90 -0.13 22.87
CA ARG A 719 -31.09 -0.96 22.98
C ARG A 719 -30.66 -2.39 23.31
N VAL A 720 -30.66 -2.70 24.61
CA VAL A 720 -30.19 -3.98 25.15
C VAL A 720 -31.35 -4.97 25.21
N PHE A 721 -31.25 -6.06 24.46
CA PHE A 721 -32.24 -7.13 24.44
C PHE A 721 -31.61 -8.52 24.64
N ASP A 722 -32.44 -9.49 25.01
CA ASP A 722 -32.11 -10.91 25.04
C ASP A 722 -33.11 -11.69 24.18
N SER A 723 -32.64 -12.72 23.48
CA SER A 723 -33.48 -13.46 22.53
C SER A 723 -34.60 -14.28 23.17
N LEU A 724 -34.53 -14.51 24.48
CA LEU A 724 -35.49 -15.26 25.28
C LEU A 724 -36.08 -14.43 26.42
N ASN A 725 -35.83 -13.10 26.44
CA ASN A 725 -36.11 -12.23 27.59
C ASN A 725 -35.49 -12.74 28.90
N TYR A 726 -34.35 -13.43 28.83
CA TYR A 726 -33.67 -13.91 30.02
C TYR A 726 -32.98 -12.75 30.75
N PHE A 727 -33.47 -12.44 31.96
CA PHE A 727 -33.09 -11.23 32.68
C PHE A 727 -31.61 -11.15 33.04
N ASP A 728 -30.97 -12.27 33.42
CA ASP A 728 -29.55 -12.25 33.81
C ASP A 728 -28.64 -11.84 32.63
N ASN A 729 -29.00 -12.23 31.39
CA ASN A 729 -28.29 -11.78 30.19
C ASN A 729 -28.53 -10.29 29.91
N LEU A 730 -29.75 -9.79 30.16
CA LEU A 730 -30.07 -8.36 30.02
C LEU A 730 -29.24 -7.54 31.01
N LYS A 731 -29.14 -8.00 32.26
CA LYS A 731 -28.41 -7.33 33.34
C LYS A 731 -26.96 -7.03 32.97
N LEU A 732 -26.24 -8.01 32.40
CA LEU A 732 -24.85 -7.81 31.96
C LEU A 732 -24.73 -6.67 30.92
N GLY A 733 -25.59 -6.69 29.90
CA GLY A 733 -25.57 -5.68 28.84
C GLY A 733 -25.97 -4.28 29.34
N ILE A 734 -26.97 -4.20 30.23
CA ILE A 734 -27.40 -2.97 30.88
C ILE A 734 -26.24 -2.38 31.70
N ASP A 735 -25.60 -3.17 32.56
CA ASP A 735 -24.48 -2.70 33.38
C ASP A 735 -23.29 -2.24 32.53
N ALA A 736 -22.94 -3.01 31.48
CA ALA A 736 -21.85 -2.65 30.58
C ALA A 736 -22.11 -1.34 29.83
N ALA A 737 -23.32 -1.12 29.32
CA ALA A 737 -23.70 0.12 28.63
C ALA A 737 -23.73 1.32 29.60
N LYS A 738 -24.24 1.14 30.83
CA LYS A 738 -24.21 2.16 31.88
C LYS A 738 -22.79 2.57 32.25
N LYS A 739 -21.91 1.60 32.52
CA LYS A 739 -20.51 1.88 32.87
C LYS A 739 -19.73 2.56 31.74
N ALA A 740 -20.11 2.32 30.48
CA ALA A 740 -19.56 3.03 29.34
C ALA A 740 -20.04 4.49 29.23
N GLY A 741 -21.11 4.88 29.95
CA GLY A 741 -21.72 6.20 29.92
C GLY A 741 -22.83 6.36 28.88
N GLY A 742 -23.35 5.26 28.32
CA GLY A 742 -24.43 5.29 27.34
C GLY A 742 -25.83 5.41 27.97
N VAL A 743 -26.80 5.88 27.19
CA VAL A 743 -28.21 5.74 27.50
C VAL A 743 -28.60 4.28 27.33
N VAL A 744 -29.23 3.73 28.36
CA VAL A 744 -29.64 2.31 28.38
C VAL A 744 -31.14 2.18 28.21
N GLU A 745 -31.52 1.60 27.08
CA GLU A 745 -32.86 1.15 26.77
C GLU A 745 -32.95 -0.37 27.05
N GLY A 746 -33.52 -0.74 28.20
CA GLY A 746 -33.74 -2.14 28.55
C GLY A 746 -34.97 -2.69 27.84
N THR A 747 -34.79 -3.76 27.07
CA THR A 747 -35.78 -4.16 26.06
C THR A 747 -36.45 -5.49 26.38
N ILE A 748 -37.79 -5.51 26.26
CA ILE A 748 -38.60 -6.71 26.31
C ILE A 748 -39.03 -7.08 24.89
N CYS A 749 -38.71 -8.29 24.43
CA CYS A 749 -39.20 -8.83 23.17
C CYS A 749 -40.66 -9.29 23.33
N TYR A 750 -41.54 -8.88 22.41
CA TYR A 750 -42.96 -9.21 22.43
C TYR A 750 -43.28 -10.47 21.60
N SER A 751 -44.05 -11.38 22.16
CA SER A 751 -44.58 -12.59 21.52
C SER A 751 -45.97 -12.94 22.07
N GLY A 752 -46.76 -13.71 21.32
CA GLY A 752 -48.14 -14.00 21.70
C GLY A 752 -49.08 -12.79 21.53
N ASP A 753 -50.12 -12.73 22.36
CA ASP A 753 -51.18 -11.72 22.26
C ASP A 753 -51.80 -11.45 23.63
N VAL A 754 -51.44 -10.33 24.27
CA VAL A 754 -51.92 -9.98 25.63
C VAL A 754 -53.43 -9.71 25.68
N ALA A 755 -54.07 -9.42 24.54
CA ALA A 755 -55.51 -9.26 24.46
C ALA A 755 -56.25 -10.60 24.32
N ASN A 756 -55.53 -11.70 24.08
CA ASN A 756 -56.12 -13.02 23.88
C ASN A 756 -56.01 -13.88 25.15
N PRO A 757 -57.11 -14.10 25.89
CA PRO A 757 -57.07 -14.87 27.14
C PRO A 757 -56.74 -16.36 26.94
N LYS A 758 -56.76 -16.88 25.71
CA LYS A 758 -56.34 -18.26 25.41
C LYS A 758 -54.81 -18.43 25.39
N ARG A 759 -54.05 -17.33 25.31
CA ARG A 759 -52.57 -17.35 25.38
C ARG A 759 -52.16 -17.19 26.85
N THR A 760 -51.69 -18.28 27.45
CA THR A 760 -51.46 -18.35 28.91
C THR A 760 -49.99 -18.16 29.33
N LYS A 761 -49.03 -18.21 28.40
CA LYS A 761 -47.59 -18.07 28.69
C LYS A 761 -47.16 -16.60 28.73
N TYR A 762 -47.30 -15.90 27.61
CA TYR A 762 -46.94 -14.47 27.47
C TYR A 762 -48.15 -13.58 27.80
N THR A 763 -48.54 -13.55 29.07
CA THR A 763 -49.68 -12.76 29.56
C THR A 763 -49.30 -11.31 29.83
N LEU A 764 -50.30 -10.44 30.06
CA LEU A 764 -50.03 -9.06 30.51
C LEU A 764 -49.13 -9.03 31.77
N GLN A 765 -49.38 -9.93 32.74
CA GLN A 765 -48.59 -9.99 33.97
C GLN A 765 -47.12 -10.34 33.70
N TYR A 766 -46.84 -11.26 32.76
CA TYR A 766 -45.48 -11.60 32.35
C TYR A 766 -44.69 -10.35 31.92
N TYR A 767 -45.30 -9.48 31.11
CA TYR A 767 -44.66 -8.26 30.64
C TYR A 767 -44.49 -7.22 31.75
N LEU A 768 -45.46 -7.10 32.66
CA LEU A 768 -45.37 -6.21 33.82
C LEU A 768 -44.27 -6.66 34.79
N ASP A 769 -44.18 -7.95 35.10
CA ASP A 769 -43.16 -8.51 36.00
C ASP A 769 -41.75 -8.26 35.47
N LEU A 770 -41.54 -8.43 34.15
CA LEU A 770 -40.24 -8.17 33.53
C LEU A 770 -39.96 -6.66 33.44
N THR A 771 -40.99 -5.83 33.25
CA THR A 771 -40.85 -4.37 33.31
C THR A 771 -40.37 -3.95 34.71
N ASP A 772 -40.96 -4.49 35.77
CA ASP A 772 -40.55 -4.20 37.14
C ASP A 772 -39.09 -4.60 37.39
N GLN A 773 -38.65 -5.75 36.88
CA GLN A 773 -37.25 -6.17 36.96
C GLN A 773 -36.30 -5.19 36.26
N LEU A 774 -36.63 -4.75 35.04
CA LEU A 774 -35.82 -3.80 34.28
C LEU A 774 -35.77 -2.42 34.96
N VAL A 775 -36.90 -1.92 35.46
CA VAL A 775 -36.97 -0.66 36.21
C VAL A 775 -36.11 -0.74 37.47
N ASN A 776 -36.16 -1.85 38.21
CA ASN A 776 -35.33 -2.07 39.39
C ASN A 776 -33.82 -2.15 39.07
N GLU A 777 -33.46 -2.66 37.88
CA GLU A 777 -32.08 -2.63 37.37
C GLU A 777 -31.66 -1.22 36.90
N GLY A 778 -32.57 -0.24 36.93
CA GLY A 778 -32.32 1.19 36.73
C GLY A 778 -32.16 1.60 35.27
N ILE A 779 -32.90 1.02 34.34
CA ILE A 779 -32.90 1.45 32.93
C ILE A 779 -33.32 2.92 32.80
N HIS A 780 -32.87 3.58 31.72
CA HIS A 780 -33.27 4.97 31.43
C HIS A 780 -34.57 5.02 30.63
N VAL A 781 -34.74 4.05 29.72
CA VAL A 781 -35.89 3.91 28.81
C VAL A 781 -36.29 2.43 28.77
N LEU A 782 -37.59 2.15 28.76
CA LEU A 782 -38.12 0.81 28.50
C LEU A 782 -38.34 0.63 27.01
N GLY A 783 -37.69 -0.37 26.42
CA GLY A 783 -37.93 -0.80 25.05
C GLY A 783 -38.95 -1.95 25.00
N LEU A 784 -39.93 -1.84 24.10
CA LEU A 784 -40.80 -2.96 23.71
C LEU A 784 -40.50 -3.32 22.25
N LYS A 785 -39.87 -4.47 22.04
CA LYS A 785 -39.46 -4.95 20.72
C LYS A 785 -40.42 -6.00 20.19
N ASP A 786 -41.36 -5.58 19.35
CA ASP A 786 -42.20 -6.46 18.55
C ASP A 786 -41.50 -6.79 17.21
N MET A 787 -40.54 -7.71 17.27
CA MET A 787 -39.67 -8.08 16.13
C MET A 787 -40.40 -8.73 14.95
N ALA A 788 -41.65 -9.16 15.12
CA ALA A 788 -42.42 -9.85 14.08
C ALA A 788 -43.65 -9.06 13.60
N GLY A 789 -44.09 -8.02 14.34
CA GLY A 789 -45.29 -7.27 13.98
C GLY A 789 -46.57 -7.91 14.53
N LEU A 790 -46.51 -8.46 15.74
CA LEU A 790 -47.60 -9.18 16.40
C LEU A 790 -48.48 -8.26 17.26
N LEU A 791 -47.98 -7.09 17.66
CA LEU A 791 -48.65 -6.19 18.58
C LEU A 791 -49.81 -5.48 17.89
N LYS A 792 -51.02 -6.03 18.02
CA LYS A 792 -52.25 -5.44 17.47
C LYS A 792 -52.67 -4.16 18.22
N PRO A 793 -53.47 -3.27 17.63
CA PRO A 793 -53.84 -2.00 18.25
C PRO A 793 -54.51 -2.11 19.63
N GLU A 794 -55.36 -3.11 19.87
CA GLU A 794 -55.99 -3.29 21.18
C GLU A 794 -55.01 -3.86 22.22
N ALA A 795 -54.16 -4.81 21.81
CA ALA A 795 -53.09 -5.34 22.65
C ALA A 795 -52.08 -4.24 23.03
N ALA A 796 -51.76 -3.34 22.08
CA ALA A 796 -50.97 -2.14 22.32
C ALA A 796 -51.58 -1.25 23.42
N LYS A 797 -52.86 -0.91 23.32
CA LYS A 797 -53.52 -0.08 24.35
C LYS A 797 -53.47 -0.71 25.74
N ILE A 798 -53.75 -2.01 25.81
CA ILE A 798 -53.74 -2.76 27.08
C ILE A 798 -52.34 -2.77 27.68
N LEU A 799 -51.33 -3.16 26.90
CA LEU A 799 -49.97 -3.31 27.39
C LEU A 799 -49.34 -1.98 27.78
N ILE A 800 -49.36 -1.01 26.87
CA ILE A 800 -48.74 0.31 27.09
C ILE A 800 -49.48 1.06 28.21
N GLY A 801 -50.81 1.02 28.21
CA GLY A 801 -51.62 1.67 29.25
C GLY A 801 -51.37 1.07 30.64
N ALA A 802 -51.21 -0.26 30.74
CA ALA A 802 -50.88 -0.92 31.99
C ALA A 802 -49.48 -0.55 32.50
N ILE A 803 -48.46 -0.57 31.61
CA ILE A 803 -47.09 -0.16 31.96
C ILE A 803 -47.06 1.31 32.39
N ARG A 804 -47.66 2.21 31.62
CA ARG A 804 -47.73 3.64 31.95
C ARG A 804 -48.41 3.89 33.29
N LYS A 805 -49.46 3.14 33.60
CA LYS A 805 -50.16 3.23 34.89
C LYS A 805 -49.27 2.77 36.05
N ALA A 806 -48.50 1.69 35.87
CA ALA A 806 -47.59 1.17 36.88
C ALA A 806 -46.34 2.06 37.08
N HIS A 807 -45.81 2.62 35.98
CA HIS A 807 -44.59 3.42 35.94
C HIS A 807 -44.81 4.77 35.24
N PRO A 808 -45.39 5.77 35.93
CA PRO A 808 -45.79 7.05 35.31
C PRO A 808 -44.64 7.88 34.73
N ASP A 809 -43.45 7.77 35.31
CA ASP A 809 -42.28 8.59 34.98
C ASP A 809 -41.31 7.89 34.00
N LEU A 810 -41.49 6.60 33.72
CA LEU A 810 -40.61 5.82 32.86
C LEU A 810 -40.86 6.13 31.37
N PRO A 811 -39.86 6.52 30.57
CA PRO A 811 -40.02 6.61 29.12
C PRO A 811 -40.26 5.23 28.49
N ILE A 812 -41.22 5.14 27.58
CA ILE A 812 -41.60 3.91 26.88
C ILE A 812 -41.35 4.09 25.38
N HIS A 813 -40.48 3.25 24.83
CA HIS A 813 -40.13 3.19 23.42
C HIS A 813 -40.68 1.90 22.80
N VAL A 814 -41.48 2.02 21.73
CA VAL A 814 -42.10 0.86 21.08
C VAL A 814 -41.58 0.68 19.66
N HIS A 815 -41.08 -0.51 19.39
CA HIS A 815 -40.62 -0.97 18.10
C HIS A 815 -41.55 -2.05 17.55
N SER A 816 -41.95 -1.95 16.28
CA SER A 816 -42.71 -3.01 15.60
C SER A 816 -42.34 -3.11 14.11
N HIS A 817 -42.66 -4.24 13.49
CA HIS A 817 -42.53 -4.47 12.05
C HIS A 817 -43.92 -4.48 11.39
N ASP A 818 -44.01 -4.01 10.16
CA ASP A 818 -45.27 -3.88 9.42
C ASP A 818 -45.63 -5.12 8.58
N THR A 819 -45.17 -6.30 9.02
CA THR A 819 -45.32 -7.56 8.28
C THR A 819 -46.78 -7.87 7.96
N ALA A 820 -47.67 -7.59 8.92
CA ALA A 820 -49.11 -7.76 8.77
C ALA A 820 -49.84 -6.55 8.13
N GLY A 821 -49.13 -5.44 7.86
CA GLY A 821 -49.69 -4.21 7.31
C GLY A 821 -50.54 -3.39 8.29
N ILE A 822 -50.34 -3.58 9.60
CA ILE A 822 -51.10 -2.90 10.66
C ILE A 822 -50.22 -2.20 11.70
N ALA A 823 -48.90 -2.16 11.51
CA ALA A 823 -47.99 -1.59 12.50
C ALA A 823 -48.20 -0.08 12.65
N ALA A 824 -48.52 0.65 11.57
CA ALA A 824 -48.83 2.08 11.66
C ALA A 824 -50.01 2.35 12.63
N ALA A 825 -51.10 1.58 12.50
CA ALA A 825 -52.23 1.67 13.42
C ALA A 825 -51.85 1.30 14.87
N SER A 826 -50.95 0.34 15.03
CA SER A 826 -50.49 -0.13 16.33
C SER A 826 -49.55 0.87 17.01
N MET A 827 -48.67 1.55 16.26
CA MET A 827 -47.81 2.63 16.78
C MET A 827 -48.63 3.85 17.20
N ILE A 828 -49.65 4.23 16.42
CA ILE A 828 -50.59 5.29 16.82
C ILE A 828 -51.32 4.89 18.12
N ALA A 829 -51.78 3.64 18.22
CA ALA A 829 -52.42 3.14 19.44
C ALA A 829 -51.47 3.14 20.65
N CYS A 830 -50.19 2.80 20.47
CA CYS A 830 -49.17 2.89 21.51
C CYS A 830 -48.97 4.33 21.98
N ALA A 831 -48.82 5.29 21.05
CA ALA A 831 -48.65 6.70 21.36
C ALA A 831 -49.85 7.25 22.17
N VAL A 832 -51.08 6.95 21.73
CA VAL A 832 -52.31 7.34 22.43
C VAL A 832 -52.41 6.70 23.83
N ALA A 833 -51.89 5.49 24.00
CA ALA A 833 -51.84 4.81 25.28
C ALA A 833 -50.71 5.29 26.21
N GLY A 834 -49.84 6.20 25.74
CA GLY A 834 -48.80 6.85 26.53
C GLY A 834 -47.38 6.37 26.27
N ALA A 835 -47.10 5.74 25.12
CA ALA A 835 -45.73 5.56 24.64
C ALA A 835 -45.12 6.93 24.28
N ASP A 836 -43.84 7.13 24.60
CA ASP A 836 -43.13 8.38 24.35
C ASP A 836 -42.43 8.39 23.00
N VAL A 837 -42.02 7.21 22.51
CA VAL A 837 -41.27 7.04 21.26
C VAL A 837 -41.80 5.83 20.49
N VAL A 838 -41.87 5.95 19.16
CA VAL A 838 -42.15 4.83 18.25
C VAL A 838 -41.12 4.73 17.12
N ASP A 839 -40.77 3.50 16.73
CA ASP A 839 -39.89 3.25 15.58
C ASP A 839 -40.65 3.41 14.25
N VAL A 840 -40.00 4.07 13.29
CA VAL A 840 -40.48 4.25 11.92
C VAL A 840 -39.31 4.15 10.94
N ALA A 841 -39.59 3.87 9.66
CA ALA A 841 -38.61 3.96 8.58
C ALA A 841 -39.09 4.94 7.51
N ILE A 842 -38.16 5.55 6.77
CA ILE A 842 -38.52 6.38 5.60
C ILE A 842 -39.38 5.58 4.64
N ASP A 843 -40.35 6.24 4.00
CA ASP A 843 -41.46 5.58 3.30
C ASP A 843 -40.99 4.51 2.29
N ASP A 844 -39.99 4.82 1.46
CA ASP A 844 -39.45 3.89 0.46
C ASP A 844 -38.61 2.76 1.05
N LEU A 845 -38.27 2.78 2.34
CA LEU A 845 -37.64 1.66 3.05
C LEU A 845 -38.53 1.16 4.20
N SER A 846 -39.83 1.45 4.16
CA SER A 846 -40.82 1.03 5.14
C SER A 846 -41.75 -0.06 4.59
N GLY A 847 -42.66 -0.54 5.44
CA GLY A 847 -43.68 -1.53 5.09
C GLY A 847 -43.11 -2.94 4.91
N LEU A 848 -43.99 -3.89 4.58
CA LEU A 848 -43.64 -5.30 4.46
C LEU A 848 -42.92 -5.77 5.74
N THR A 849 -41.73 -6.36 5.64
CA THR A 849 -40.96 -6.79 6.80
C THR A 849 -40.20 -5.67 7.51
N SER A 850 -40.27 -4.41 7.04
CA SER A 850 -39.66 -3.24 7.68
C SER A 850 -40.59 -2.59 8.72
N GLN A 851 -40.20 -1.46 9.28
CA GLN A 851 -41.02 -0.62 10.16
C GLN A 851 -42.18 0.05 9.39
N PRO A 852 -43.22 0.55 10.08
CA PRO A 852 -44.25 1.35 9.45
C PRO A 852 -43.69 2.67 8.87
N ALA A 853 -44.37 3.19 7.85
CA ALA A 853 -43.95 4.40 7.12
C ALA A 853 -43.92 5.64 8.02
N MET A 854 -42.76 6.30 8.07
CA MET A 854 -42.50 7.52 8.84
C MET A 854 -43.48 8.63 8.47
N GLY A 855 -43.69 8.88 7.17
CA GLY A 855 -44.61 9.90 6.70
C GLY A 855 -46.04 9.66 7.16
N ALA A 856 -46.51 8.40 7.10
CA ALA A 856 -47.86 8.03 7.52
C ALA A 856 -48.07 8.17 9.04
N VAL A 857 -47.14 7.65 9.85
CA VAL A 857 -47.24 7.71 11.31
C VAL A 857 -47.14 9.14 11.82
N CYS A 858 -46.14 9.92 11.35
CA CYS A 858 -45.99 11.32 11.77
C CYS A 858 -47.24 12.15 11.41
N SER A 859 -47.74 12.02 10.18
CA SER A 859 -48.92 12.79 9.72
C SER A 859 -50.19 12.40 10.48
N ALA A 860 -50.34 11.14 10.86
CA ALA A 860 -51.47 10.70 11.67
C ALA A 860 -51.39 11.25 13.10
N LEU A 861 -50.20 11.23 13.71
CA LEU A 861 -50.01 11.72 15.08
C LEU A 861 -50.24 13.23 15.23
N GLU A 862 -49.91 14.03 14.21
CA GLU A 862 -50.21 15.47 14.17
C GLU A 862 -51.70 15.76 14.43
N GLN A 863 -52.60 14.93 13.90
CA GLN A 863 -54.06 15.10 14.07
C GLN A 863 -54.59 14.64 15.45
N THR A 864 -53.76 13.96 16.24
CA THR A 864 -54.13 13.46 17.58
C THR A 864 -53.70 14.39 18.72
N GLY A 865 -52.99 15.48 18.41
CA GLY A 865 -52.34 16.33 19.42
C GLY A 865 -51.02 15.76 19.96
N LEU A 866 -50.57 14.61 19.44
CA LEU A 866 -49.30 13.97 19.78
C LEU A 866 -48.24 14.15 18.69
N GLY A 867 -48.29 15.28 17.97
CA GLY A 867 -47.40 15.60 16.85
C GLY A 867 -45.91 15.41 17.17
N THR A 868 -45.15 14.96 16.17
CA THR A 868 -43.74 14.59 16.32
C THR A 868 -42.81 15.79 16.19
N GLY A 869 -43.32 16.94 15.73
CA GLY A 869 -42.52 18.14 15.47
C GLY A 869 -41.59 17.99 14.26
N ILE A 870 -41.82 17.00 13.40
CA ILE A 870 -41.05 16.74 12.17
C ILE A 870 -41.93 17.06 10.95
N SER A 871 -41.41 17.87 10.03
CA SER A 871 -42.15 18.30 8.84
C SER A 871 -42.35 17.16 7.84
N HIS A 872 -43.59 16.96 7.40
CA HIS A 872 -43.92 16.04 6.31
C HIS A 872 -43.16 16.37 5.01
N GLU A 873 -42.99 17.65 4.69
CA GLU A 873 -42.25 18.07 3.49
C GLU A 873 -40.78 17.63 3.54
N ASN A 874 -40.14 17.77 4.71
CA ASN A 874 -38.76 17.32 4.89
C ASN A 874 -38.64 15.79 4.90
N ILE A 875 -39.65 15.07 5.41
CA ILE A 875 -39.72 13.60 5.28
C ILE A 875 -39.78 13.21 3.80
N GLN A 876 -40.64 13.85 2.99
CA GLN A 876 -40.73 13.57 1.56
C GLN A 876 -39.44 13.92 0.81
N ALA A 877 -38.76 15.02 1.19
CA ALA A 877 -37.46 15.37 0.64
C ALA A 877 -36.43 14.25 0.88
N LEU A 878 -36.32 13.73 2.12
CA LEU A 878 -35.45 12.57 2.41
C LEU A 878 -35.89 11.32 1.63
N ASN A 879 -37.20 11.08 1.49
CA ASN A 879 -37.71 9.93 0.75
C ASN A 879 -37.30 9.96 -0.74
N MET A 880 -37.20 11.15 -1.35
CA MET A 880 -36.70 11.28 -2.73
C MET A 880 -35.27 10.75 -2.89
N TYR A 881 -34.41 10.91 -1.88
CA TYR A 881 -33.08 10.32 -1.90
C TYR A 881 -33.14 8.79 -1.74
N TRP A 882 -33.87 8.32 -0.72
CA TRP A 882 -33.93 6.91 -0.40
C TRP A 882 -34.63 6.05 -1.47
N SER A 883 -35.55 6.64 -2.25
CA SER A 883 -36.15 5.99 -3.43
C SER A 883 -35.10 5.62 -4.49
N GLN A 884 -34.18 6.54 -4.78
CA GLN A 884 -33.07 6.30 -5.72
C GLN A 884 -32.10 5.25 -5.17
N ILE A 885 -31.80 5.31 -3.87
CA ILE A 885 -30.92 4.35 -3.23
C ILE A 885 -31.56 2.95 -3.19
N ARG A 886 -32.86 2.82 -2.95
CA ARG A 886 -33.54 1.52 -3.04
C ARG A 886 -33.40 0.91 -4.44
N VAL A 887 -33.49 1.72 -5.50
CA VAL A 887 -33.24 1.26 -6.89
C VAL A 887 -31.79 0.78 -7.07
N LEU A 888 -30.81 1.47 -6.48
CA LEU A 888 -29.40 1.03 -6.49
C LEU A 888 -29.26 -0.39 -5.90
N TYR A 889 -29.92 -0.65 -4.77
CA TYR A 889 -29.86 -1.92 -4.06
C TYR A 889 -30.92 -2.96 -4.49
N GLY A 890 -31.66 -2.72 -5.57
CA GLY A 890 -32.72 -3.61 -6.05
C GLY A 890 -32.26 -5.06 -6.32
N CYS A 891 -30.97 -5.25 -6.61
CA CYS A 891 -30.34 -6.56 -6.76
C CYS A 891 -30.24 -7.39 -5.46
N PHE A 892 -30.64 -6.85 -4.31
CA PHE A 892 -30.70 -7.55 -3.02
C PHE A 892 -32.11 -7.63 -2.42
N GLU A 893 -33.15 -7.21 -3.14
CA GLU A 893 -34.51 -7.29 -2.61
C GLU A 893 -34.94 -8.75 -2.37
N ALA A 894 -35.46 -9.00 -1.17
CA ALA A 894 -36.26 -10.20 -0.93
C ALA A 894 -37.59 -10.04 -1.69
N ASN A 895 -37.95 -11.00 -2.54
CA ASN A 895 -39.15 -10.99 -3.40
C ASN A 895 -40.49 -11.09 -2.61
N VAL A 896 -40.60 -10.38 -1.49
CA VAL A 896 -41.81 -10.19 -0.68
C VAL A 896 -42.54 -8.98 -1.24
N ARG A 897 -43.76 -9.19 -1.76
CA ARG A 897 -44.48 -8.15 -2.52
C ARG A 897 -45.65 -7.51 -1.78
N ALA A 898 -46.09 -8.12 -0.68
CA ALA A 898 -47.25 -7.69 0.08
C ALA A 898 -47.12 -8.12 1.54
N SER A 899 -47.88 -7.46 2.41
CA SER A 899 -48.05 -7.85 3.81
C SER A 899 -48.65 -9.26 3.93
N ASP A 900 -48.23 -10.02 4.94
CA ASP A 900 -48.70 -11.38 5.22
C ASP A 900 -49.24 -11.49 6.65
N SER A 901 -50.57 -11.57 6.79
CA SER A 901 -51.23 -11.77 8.09
C SER A 901 -50.94 -13.14 8.73
N GLY A 902 -50.41 -14.11 7.97
CA GLY A 902 -49.97 -15.39 8.50
C GLY A 902 -48.87 -15.27 9.56
N VAL A 903 -48.23 -14.10 9.69
CA VAL A 903 -47.29 -13.80 10.77
C VAL A 903 -47.88 -13.97 12.16
N PHE A 904 -49.20 -13.79 12.34
CA PHE A 904 -49.86 -14.06 13.62
C PHE A 904 -49.92 -15.55 13.99
N ASP A 905 -49.72 -16.44 13.02
CA ASP A 905 -49.69 -17.88 13.23
C ASP A 905 -48.25 -18.36 13.48
N HIS A 906 -47.32 -18.01 12.58
CA HIS A 906 -45.94 -18.52 12.61
C HIS A 906 -44.96 -17.64 13.40
N GLU A 907 -45.28 -16.37 13.63
CA GLU A 907 -44.49 -15.43 14.44
C GLU A 907 -43.01 -15.37 14.01
N MET A 908 -42.76 -15.39 12.69
CA MET A 908 -41.40 -15.22 12.16
C MET A 908 -41.07 -13.73 12.13
N PRO A 909 -39.94 -13.30 12.71
CA PRO A 909 -39.44 -11.93 12.54
C PRO A 909 -39.19 -11.60 11.07
N GLY A 910 -39.27 -10.31 10.72
CA GLY A 910 -39.12 -9.85 9.33
C GLY A 910 -37.84 -10.37 8.66
N GLY A 911 -36.68 -10.16 9.30
CA GLY A 911 -35.40 -10.65 8.78
C GLY A 911 -35.26 -12.18 8.76
N GLN A 912 -35.95 -12.92 9.64
CA GLN A 912 -35.95 -14.38 9.59
C GLN A 912 -36.79 -14.89 8.41
N TYR A 913 -37.93 -14.25 8.14
CA TYR A 913 -38.82 -14.63 7.05
C TYR A 913 -38.11 -14.59 5.70
N THR A 914 -37.46 -13.46 5.38
CA THR A 914 -36.75 -13.26 4.11
C THR A 914 -35.53 -14.18 3.99
N ASN A 915 -34.74 -14.31 5.07
CA ASN A 915 -33.57 -15.20 5.09
C ASN A 915 -33.95 -16.68 4.94
N LEU A 916 -34.99 -17.14 5.64
CA LEU A 916 -35.41 -18.54 5.60
C LEU A 916 -36.00 -18.90 4.22
N GLN A 917 -36.72 -17.96 3.58
CA GLN A 917 -37.22 -18.12 2.21
C GLN A 917 -36.07 -18.23 1.20
N PHE A 918 -35.04 -17.42 1.34
CA PHE A 918 -33.84 -17.49 0.52
C PHE A 918 -33.08 -18.81 0.72
N GLN A 919 -32.85 -19.22 1.98
CA GLN A 919 -32.20 -20.50 2.31
C GLN A 919 -32.98 -21.70 1.77
N ALA A 920 -34.30 -21.72 1.95
CA ALA A 920 -35.17 -22.77 1.41
C ALA A 920 -35.04 -22.87 -0.11
N SER A 921 -34.95 -21.74 -0.81
CA SER A 921 -34.77 -21.71 -2.26
C SER A 921 -33.41 -22.27 -2.68
N GLN A 922 -32.32 -21.94 -1.95
CA GLN A 922 -30.99 -22.49 -2.20
C GLN A 922 -30.91 -24.01 -1.95
N MET A 923 -31.68 -24.52 -1.00
CA MET A 923 -31.75 -25.94 -0.66
C MET A 923 -32.73 -26.75 -1.55
N GLY A 924 -33.34 -26.13 -2.58
CA GLY A 924 -34.32 -26.79 -3.44
C GLY A 924 -35.70 -27.01 -2.79
N LEU A 925 -35.95 -26.41 -1.62
CA LEU A 925 -37.21 -26.47 -0.88
C LEU A 925 -38.12 -25.27 -1.15
N GLY A 926 -37.78 -24.39 -2.11
CA GLY A 926 -38.53 -23.16 -2.38
C GLY A 926 -40.01 -23.39 -2.71
N THR A 927 -40.34 -24.50 -3.39
CA THR A 927 -41.73 -24.89 -3.68
C THR A 927 -42.51 -25.39 -2.46
N GLN A 928 -41.81 -25.72 -1.36
CA GLN A 928 -42.38 -26.22 -0.09
C GLN A 928 -42.46 -25.12 0.98
N TRP A 929 -42.42 -23.84 0.60
CA TRP A 929 -42.45 -22.72 1.54
C TRP A 929 -43.63 -22.78 2.52
N LEU A 930 -44.82 -23.17 2.04
CA LEU A 930 -46.00 -23.32 2.89
C LEU A 930 -45.84 -24.39 3.97
N ASP A 931 -45.14 -25.48 3.66
CA ASP A 931 -44.88 -26.53 4.63
C ASP A 931 -43.79 -26.12 5.63
N ILE A 932 -42.79 -25.34 5.20
CA ILE A 932 -41.82 -24.71 6.11
C ILE A 932 -42.54 -23.78 7.09
N LYS A 933 -43.50 -22.96 6.64
CA LYS A 933 -44.28 -22.09 7.56
C LYS A 933 -45.03 -22.90 8.61
N LYS A 934 -45.66 -24.02 8.21
CA LYS A 934 -46.33 -24.93 9.16
C LYS A 934 -45.35 -25.58 10.14
N ARG A 935 -44.22 -26.07 9.64
CA ARG A 935 -43.19 -26.70 10.49
C ARG A 935 -42.50 -25.71 11.41
N TYR A 936 -42.45 -24.43 11.06
CA TYR A 936 -41.96 -23.39 11.96
C TYR A 936 -42.86 -23.24 13.20
N ILE A 937 -44.18 -23.35 13.03
CA ILE A 937 -45.14 -23.38 14.15
C ILE A 937 -44.90 -24.62 15.03
N ASP A 938 -44.78 -25.80 14.41
CA ASP A 938 -44.50 -27.06 15.11
C ASP A 938 -43.17 -26.99 15.88
N ALA A 939 -42.12 -26.50 15.23
CA ALA A 939 -40.79 -26.33 15.82
C ALA A 939 -40.80 -25.36 17.01
N ASN A 940 -41.54 -24.25 16.92
CA ASN A 940 -41.71 -23.34 18.06
C ASN A 940 -42.36 -24.07 19.25
N GLN A 941 -43.36 -24.91 19.01
CA GLN A 941 -43.99 -25.70 20.06
C GLN A 941 -43.04 -26.76 20.64
N LEU A 942 -42.21 -27.39 19.81
CA LEU A 942 -41.18 -28.33 20.25
C LEU A 942 -40.13 -27.66 21.14
N CYS A 943 -39.78 -26.40 20.84
CA CYS A 943 -38.91 -25.59 21.69
C CYS A 943 -39.61 -25.02 22.93
N GLY A 944 -40.92 -25.26 23.12
CA GLY A 944 -41.67 -24.83 24.30
C GLY A 944 -42.37 -23.47 24.18
N ASP A 945 -42.75 -23.05 22.98
CA ASP A 945 -43.38 -21.76 22.66
C ASP A 945 -42.50 -20.58 23.09
N ILE A 946 -41.40 -20.36 22.36
CA ILE A 946 -40.35 -19.42 22.74
C ILE A 946 -40.51 -18.04 22.09
N ILE A 947 -39.79 -17.08 22.64
CA ILE A 947 -39.52 -15.81 21.96
C ILE A 947 -38.58 -16.08 20.81
N LYS A 948 -38.92 -15.55 19.63
CA LYS A 948 -38.23 -15.83 18.37
C LYS A 948 -37.64 -14.54 17.82
N VAL A 949 -36.38 -14.29 18.09
CA VAL A 949 -35.57 -13.20 17.52
C VAL A 949 -34.13 -13.70 17.42
N THR A 950 -33.29 -13.12 16.58
CA THR A 950 -31.92 -13.64 16.42
C THR A 950 -31.19 -13.77 17.76
N PRO A 951 -30.64 -14.96 18.11
CA PRO A 951 -30.53 -16.16 17.28
C PRO A 951 -31.66 -17.20 17.44
N SER A 952 -32.56 -17.11 18.42
CA SER A 952 -33.62 -18.12 18.65
C SER A 952 -34.56 -18.31 17.46
N SER A 953 -34.84 -17.27 16.68
CA SER A 953 -35.63 -17.40 15.44
C SER A 953 -34.93 -18.26 14.38
N LYS A 954 -33.59 -18.22 14.34
CA LYS A 954 -32.80 -19.09 13.46
C LYS A 954 -32.88 -20.54 13.91
N VAL A 955 -32.82 -20.80 15.21
CA VAL A 955 -32.97 -22.16 15.78
C VAL A 955 -34.29 -22.78 15.30
N VAL A 956 -35.40 -22.05 15.44
CA VAL A 956 -36.72 -22.54 14.98
C VAL A 956 -36.77 -22.70 13.46
N GLY A 957 -36.11 -21.81 12.71
CA GLY A 957 -36.01 -21.90 11.25
C GLY A 957 -35.24 -23.13 10.75
N ASP A 958 -34.05 -23.36 11.31
CA ASP A 958 -33.20 -24.52 11.00
C ASP A 958 -33.94 -25.82 11.36
N PHE A 959 -34.63 -25.84 12.51
CA PHE A 959 -35.45 -26.98 12.93
C PHE A 959 -36.62 -27.23 11.96
N ALA A 960 -37.33 -26.18 11.55
CA ALA A 960 -38.44 -26.29 10.59
C ALA A 960 -37.97 -26.84 9.24
N GLN A 961 -36.83 -26.36 8.71
CA GLN A 961 -36.24 -26.87 7.48
C GLN A 961 -35.83 -28.34 7.63
N PHE A 962 -35.18 -28.70 8.73
CA PHE A 962 -34.82 -30.08 9.04
C PHE A 962 -36.05 -31.00 9.03
N MET A 963 -37.15 -30.57 9.66
CA MET A 963 -38.41 -31.33 9.66
C MET A 963 -38.98 -31.50 8.25
N VAL A 964 -38.95 -30.46 7.41
CA VAL A 964 -39.43 -30.55 6.02
C VAL A 964 -38.53 -31.46 5.17
N SER A 965 -37.21 -31.27 5.23
CA SER A 965 -36.24 -32.08 4.48
C SER A 965 -36.33 -33.58 4.78
N ASN A 966 -36.65 -33.93 6.02
CA ASN A 966 -36.75 -35.32 6.47
C ASN A 966 -38.20 -35.83 6.53
N ASN A 967 -39.18 -35.05 6.05
CA ASN A 967 -40.61 -35.38 6.08
C ASN A 967 -41.11 -35.78 7.48
N LEU A 968 -40.65 -35.08 8.51
CA LEU A 968 -40.99 -35.36 9.91
C LEU A 968 -42.19 -34.54 10.36
N SER A 969 -43.14 -35.17 11.06
CA SER A 969 -44.14 -34.48 11.86
C SER A 969 -43.59 -34.12 13.24
N LYS A 970 -44.31 -33.26 13.97
CA LYS A 970 -44.01 -32.95 15.37
C LYS A 970 -43.90 -34.21 16.25
N GLN A 971 -44.79 -35.18 16.04
CA GLN A 971 -44.79 -36.41 16.82
C GLN A 971 -43.61 -37.32 16.45
N ASP A 972 -43.25 -37.40 15.15
CA ASP A 972 -42.08 -38.17 14.70
C ASP A 972 -40.79 -37.66 15.34
N VAL A 973 -40.65 -36.34 15.50
CA VAL A 973 -39.49 -35.74 16.17
C VAL A 973 -39.40 -36.21 17.63
N ILE A 974 -40.52 -36.25 18.36
CA ILE A 974 -40.55 -36.69 19.76
C ILE A 974 -40.24 -38.19 19.85
N ASP A 975 -40.89 -39.01 19.03
CA ASP A 975 -40.80 -40.47 19.09
C ASP A 975 -39.42 -40.98 18.64
N GLN A 976 -38.73 -40.23 17.79
CA GLN A 976 -37.46 -40.63 17.16
C GLN A 976 -36.27 -39.76 17.60
N ALA A 977 -36.42 -38.91 18.61
CA ALA A 977 -35.39 -37.94 19.02
C ALA A 977 -34.01 -38.56 19.28
N ASN A 978 -33.96 -39.79 19.78
CA ASN A 978 -32.71 -40.51 20.06
C ASN A 978 -31.97 -41.03 18.82
N LYS A 979 -32.56 -40.90 17.63
CA LYS A 979 -32.01 -41.39 16.34
C LYS A 979 -31.81 -40.28 15.31
N LEU A 980 -32.26 -39.06 15.61
CA LEU A 980 -32.21 -37.93 14.70
C LEU A 980 -30.97 -37.07 14.95
N ASP A 981 -30.24 -36.76 13.89
CA ASP A 981 -29.13 -35.80 13.93
C ASP A 981 -29.68 -34.38 13.75
N PHE A 982 -29.98 -33.71 14.86
CA PHE A 982 -30.53 -32.36 14.84
C PHE A 982 -29.52 -31.32 14.33
N PRO A 983 -29.99 -30.20 13.74
CA PRO A 983 -29.12 -29.07 13.40
C PRO A 983 -28.35 -28.57 14.61
N SER A 984 -27.08 -28.16 14.42
CA SER A 984 -26.22 -27.72 15.52
C SER A 984 -26.82 -26.57 16.34
N SER A 985 -27.51 -25.64 15.68
CA SER A 985 -28.20 -24.52 16.34
C SER A 985 -29.32 -24.98 17.29
N VAL A 986 -30.00 -26.09 16.97
CA VAL A 986 -31.02 -26.71 17.82
C VAL A 986 -30.35 -27.40 19.01
N VAL A 987 -29.27 -28.13 18.77
CA VAL A 987 -28.50 -28.79 19.83
C VAL A 987 -27.95 -27.75 20.82
N GLU A 988 -27.29 -26.70 20.33
CA GLU A 988 -26.74 -25.61 21.14
C GLU A 988 -27.80 -24.84 21.93
N PHE A 989 -29.03 -24.74 21.42
CA PHE A 989 -30.13 -24.10 22.15
C PHE A 989 -30.62 -24.91 23.35
N PHE A 990 -30.60 -26.24 23.25
CA PHE A 990 -31.02 -27.14 24.33
C PHE A 990 -29.92 -27.46 25.34
N GLN A 991 -28.65 -27.16 25.01
CA GLN A 991 -27.50 -27.21 25.91
C GLN A 991 -27.47 -25.98 26.81
#